data_AF-A0A7X7GE89-F1
#
_entry.id   AF-A0A7X7GE89-F1
#
_cell.length_a   1.000
_cell.length_b   1.000
_cell.length_c   1.000
_cell.angle_alpha   90.00
_cell.angle_beta   90.00
_cell.angle_gamma   90.00
#
_symmetry.space_group_name_H-M   'P 1'
#
loop_
_entity.id
_entity.type
_entity.pdbx_description
1 polymer ?
#
loop_
_entity_poly.entity_id
_entity_poly.type
_entity_poly.pdbx_seq_one_letter_code
_entity_poly.pdbx_strand_id
1 'polypeptide(L)'
;MGQTTDVTVTLSPDSPGTNVTVSLSCLEGKGEARFWPSGQASTTLTASATLTITGVTASSTASNLLLRVLLAGEALVSNRFTIIRVDMVPDWDHDRDIDSSDENQATASNPFHFWNNDDDDDGDISNGDDDLPGRSGGLFGSADYGNGDVDGRSDLLDFFPVWLDLHDALNVLPTTDGAEYKLSHADEALRFVYTDLTKSQAGNYLTTEGSTYGPSFNQDAFEADTIEVSSSGVTLSTDFLDKIAANENKGILMMEGAGDTTAPLVLEVWKDGNKGCEAELPIELSTVEDMYRWINVRDVAGGSESRDTDTAEPDNYPDSYCNGKQFIFVHGYNVHEEGARAWNSEMFKRLYQSGSRAMFTAVTWHGNDGQIGWIPFVPDVTPDYYVNVEHAFETASNLVSIISSTNVPGTKYIAGHSLGNMVVSSALKDQGLSVSAYFMLNAAVAMEAYDAGVSHRDAIRHPDWQNHTNLHLWASEWHQLFPTNDGRGELSWRGEFGSMSSGFNYYSSEEDVLANANSNMPSFFDLPEQSWVMQEMRKGTTIDWIEGNAEAGWGFNDDYEDLTVAEANALPDSTLQTNSFFRHFDDEDLYGTNGSAVAQEPATYRQLLADAIPALSNPAGRNSLGSSAGQGNRDLDGYRRGAYPDGWPDRWKHSDLTRIAYPYNHGAFDKIVDDGSLE
;
A
#
# COMPACT_ATOMS: atom_id res chain seq x y z
N MET A 1 -4.75 -19.12 31.05
CA MET A 1 -5.71 -20.12 30.50
C MET A 1 -4.95 -20.99 29.51
N GLY A 2 -5.33 -22.25 29.27
CA GLY A 2 -4.65 -23.13 28.30
C GLY A 2 -3.33 -23.76 28.80
N GLN A 3 -2.54 -23.05 29.61
CA GLN A 3 -1.31 -23.59 30.21
C GLN A 3 -1.58 -24.72 31.21
N THR A 4 -0.60 -25.62 31.30
CA THR A 4 -0.60 -26.74 32.24
C THR A 4 0.23 -26.42 33.48
N THR A 5 -0.18 -26.98 34.62
CA THR A 5 0.58 -26.92 35.87
C THR A 5 0.61 -28.30 36.50
N ASP A 6 1.79 -28.71 36.95
CA ASP A 6 1.96 -29.97 37.66
C ASP A 6 1.68 -29.81 39.15
N VAL A 7 0.90 -30.74 39.68
CA VAL A 7 0.53 -30.81 41.09
C VAL A 7 0.90 -32.20 41.62
N THR A 8 1.82 -32.24 42.57
CA THR A 8 2.23 -33.50 43.21
C THR A 8 1.33 -33.82 44.39
N VAL A 9 0.72 -35.02 44.38
CA VAL A 9 -0.05 -35.58 45.48
C VAL A 9 0.76 -36.71 46.12
N THR A 10 1.14 -36.52 47.37
CA THR A 10 1.91 -37.50 48.16
C THR A 10 1.00 -38.20 49.17
N LEU A 11 0.88 -39.52 49.06
CA LEU A 11 0.14 -40.35 50.01
C LEU A 11 1.08 -40.80 51.14
N SER A 12 0.71 -40.53 52.40
CA SER A 12 1.51 -40.94 53.56
C SER A 12 0.60 -41.41 54.71
N PRO A 13 0.65 -42.70 55.11
CA PRO A 13 1.46 -43.76 54.51
C PRO A 13 0.92 -44.19 53.13
N ASP A 14 1.81 -44.44 52.16
CA ASP A 14 1.46 -44.96 50.83
C ASP A 14 1.11 -46.46 50.91
N SER A 15 -0.07 -46.74 51.48
CA SER A 15 -0.51 -48.10 51.79
C SER A 15 -1.21 -48.72 50.56
N PRO A 16 -0.75 -49.89 50.06
CA PRO A 16 -1.36 -50.54 48.90
C PRO A 16 -2.87 -50.76 49.09
N GLY A 17 -3.67 -50.28 48.14
CA GLY A 17 -5.13 -50.46 48.12
C GLY A 17 -5.95 -49.28 48.66
N THR A 18 -5.32 -48.16 49.02
CA THR A 18 -6.04 -46.92 49.38
C THR A 18 -6.36 -46.14 48.09
N ASN A 19 -7.65 -45.98 47.78
CA ASN A 19 -8.09 -45.16 46.66
C ASN A 19 -8.45 -43.75 47.18
N VAL A 20 -7.72 -42.73 46.72
CA VAL A 20 -8.11 -41.34 46.94
C VAL A 20 -8.63 -40.72 45.65
N THR A 21 -9.68 -39.93 45.74
CA THR A 21 -10.21 -39.17 44.60
C THR A 21 -9.63 -37.76 44.66
N VAL A 22 -9.00 -37.31 43.58
CA VAL A 22 -8.59 -35.92 43.43
C VAL A 22 -9.61 -35.24 42.53
N SER A 23 -10.16 -34.10 42.97
CA SER A 23 -11.23 -33.39 42.25
C SER A 23 -10.95 -31.89 42.14
N LEU A 24 -11.34 -31.32 41.01
CA LEU A 24 -11.34 -29.89 40.70
C LEU A 24 -12.79 -29.39 40.71
N SER A 25 -13.04 -28.25 41.34
CA SER A 25 -14.38 -27.64 41.41
C SER A 25 -14.26 -26.13 41.49
N CYS A 26 -15.22 -25.41 40.90
CA CYS A 26 -15.41 -23.99 41.13
C CYS A 26 -16.32 -23.78 42.36
N LEU A 27 -15.92 -22.90 43.27
CA LEU A 27 -16.67 -22.58 44.48
C LEU A 27 -17.77 -21.55 44.23
N GLU A 28 -17.46 -20.56 43.40
CA GLU A 28 -18.33 -19.43 43.06
C GLU A 28 -17.85 -18.76 41.77
N GLY A 29 -18.78 -18.10 41.07
CA GLY A 29 -18.46 -17.36 39.84
C GLY A 29 -18.14 -18.26 38.64
N LYS A 30 -17.26 -17.76 37.77
CA LYS A 30 -16.76 -18.46 36.57
C LYS A 30 -15.39 -19.08 36.84
N GLY A 31 -15.02 -20.09 36.06
CA GLY A 31 -13.69 -20.71 36.12
C GLY A 31 -13.79 -22.23 36.04
N GLU A 32 -12.90 -22.84 35.26
CA GLU A 32 -12.91 -24.29 35.06
C GLU A 32 -11.50 -24.82 34.83
N ALA A 33 -11.11 -25.85 35.58
CA ALA A 33 -9.87 -26.59 35.37
C ALA A 33 -10.16 -28.08 35.12
N ARG A 34 -9.30 -28.74 34.34
CA ARG A 34 -9.39 -30.18 34.03
C ARG A 34 -8.03 -30.86 34.20
N PHE A 35 -8.04 -32.16 34.48
CA PHE A 35 -6.84 -32.97 34.49
C PHE A 35 -6.42 -33.34 33.05
N TRP A 36 -5.19 -33.03 32.69
CA TRP A 36 -4.60 -33.37 31.39
C TRP A 36 -3.97 -34.77 31.40
N PRO A 37 -4.06 -35.56 30.30
CA PRO A 37 -4.83 -35.32 29.06
C PRO A 37 -6.29 -35.79 29.15
N SER A 38 -6.74 -36.26 30.32
CA SER A 38 -8.06 -36.91 30.47
C SER A 38 -9.26 -36.00 30.19
N GLY A 39 -9.09 -34.69 30.32
CA GLY A 39 -10.17 -33.70 30.26
C GLY A 39 -11.19 -33.82 31.41
N GLN A 40 -10.93 -34.62 32.45
CA GLN A 40 -11.86 -34.86 33.54
C GLN A 40 -11.69 -33.87 34.69
N ALA A 41 -12.77 -33.60 35.41
CA ALA A 41 -12.75 -32.81 36.65
C ALA A 41 -12.21 -33.60 37.86
N SER A 42 -12.12 -34.92 37.75
CA SER A 42 -11.70 -35.79 38.85
C SER A 42 -10.90 -36.98 38.34
N THR A 43 -9.95 -37.43 39.16
CA THR A 43 -9.17 -38.65 38.93
C THR A 43 -9.04 -39.45 40.23
N THR A 44 -8.66 -40.73 40.14
CA THR A 44 -8.42 -41.59 41.30
C THR A 44 -6.96 -41.99 41.34
N LEU A 45 -6.33 -41.84 42.51
CA LEU A 45 -4.96 -42.26 42.77
C LEU A 45 -4.94 -43.45 43.74
N THR A 46 -4.07 -44.40 43.45
CA THR A 46 -3.80 -45.56 44.32
C THR A 46 -2.39 -45.55 44.92
N ALA A 47 -1.59 -44.55 44.55
CA ALA A 47 -0.23 -44.29 45.00
C ALA A 47 0.08 -42.80 44.82
N SER A 48 1.17 -42.32 45.41
CA SER A 48 1.65 -40.95 45.19
C SER A 48 1.92 -40.69 43.70
N ALA A 49 1.49 -39.54 43.18
CA ALA A 49 1.61 -39.21 41.76
C ALA A 49 1.65 -37.69 41.51
N THR A 50 2.25 -37.30 40.38
CA THR A 50 2.13 -35.95 39.84
C THR A 50 0.98 -35.92 38.84
N LEU A 51 0.08 -34.97 39.01
CA LEU A 51 -1.08 -34.73 38.17
C LEU A 51 -0.91 -33.40 37.46
N THR A 52 -1.16 -33.37 36.15
CA THR A 52 -1.16 -32.14 35.39
C THR A 52 -2.58 -31.58 35.30
N ILE A 53 -2.75 -30.31 35.65
CA ILE A 53 -4.01 -29.57 35.49
C ILE A 53 -3.86 -28.57 34.35
N THR A 54 -4.93 -28.34 33.57
CA THR A 54 -5.02 -27.27 32.58
C THR A 54 -6.22 -26.39 32.89
N GLY A 55 -6.07 -25.09 32.67
CA GLY A 55 -7.16 -24.14 32.81
C GLY A 55 -8.01 -24.04 31.54
N VAL A 56 -9.31 -24.28 31.65
CA VAL A 56 -10.29 -24.25 30.54
C VAL A 56 -11.02 -22.93 30.46
N THR A 57 -11.41 -22.36 31.60
CA THR A 57 -12.11 -21.07 31.66
C THR A 57 -11.44 -20.21 32.72
N ALA A 58 -11.11 -18.97 32.36
CA ALA A 58 -10.57 -18.01 33.29
C ALA A 58 -11.60 -17.60 34.36
N SER A 59 -11.11 -17.06 35.45
CA SER A 59 -11.89 -16.57 36.58
C SER A 59 -11.47 -15.15 36.89
N SER A 60 -12.46 -14.29 37.13
CA SER A 60 -12.29 -12.94 37.69
C SER A 60 -12.38 -12.93 39.21
N THR A 61 -12.49 -14.09 39.87
CA THR A 61 -12.60 -14.21 41.32
C THR A 61 -11.39 -14.95 41.88
N ALA A 62 -10.63 -14.27 42.74
CA ALA A 62 -9.43 -14.83 43.32
C ALA A 62 -9.71 -16.08 44.18
N SER A 63 -8.89 -17.12 44.01
CA SER A 63 -8.92 -18.36 44.80
C SER A 63 -10.27 -19.10 44.77
N ASN A 64 -11.05 -18.95 43.70
CA ASN A 64 -12.38 -19.54 43.59
C ASN A 64 -12.38 -20.99 43.08
N LEU A 65 -11.27 -21.47 42.53
CA LEU A 65 -11.12 -22.89 42.18
C LEU A 65 -10.53 -23.66 43.35
N LEU A 66 -11.03 -24.87 43.54
CA LEU A 66 -10.66 -25.75 44.63
C LEU A 66 -10.22 -27.11 44.09
N LEU A 67 -8.97 -27.44 44.36
CA LEU A 67 -8.42 -28.79 44.27
C LEU A 67 -8.65 -29.49 45.60
N ARG A 68 -9.26 -30.67 45.59
CA ARG A 68 -9.48 -31.49 46.80
C ARG A 68 -8.93 -32.88 46.61
N VAL A 69 -8.33 -33.42 47.66
CA VAL A 69 -8.04 -34.86 47.78
C VAL A 69 -9.03 -35.43 48.78
N LEU A 70 -9.79 -36.44 48.33
CA LEU A 70 -10.90 -37.03 49.05
C LEU A 70 -10.58 -38.49 49.36
N LEU A 71 -10.85 -38.94 50.57
CA LEU A 71 -10.84 -40.35 50.96
C LEU A 71 -12.24 -40.73 51.45
N ALA A 72 -12.85 -41.72 50.80
CA ALA A 72 -14.23 -42.13 51.09
C ALA A 72 -15.26 -40.97 51.08
N GLY A 73 -15.03 -39.95 50.26
CA GLY A 73 -15.91 -38.77 50.13
C GLY A 73 -15.58 -37.61 51.08
N GLU A 74 -14.66 -37.81 52.04
CA GLU A 74 -14.23 -36.77 52.98
C GLU A 74 -12.95 -36.09 52.50
N ALA A 75 -12.88 -34.76 52.59
CA ALA A 75 -11.72 -34.00 52.16
C ALA A 75 -10.57 -34.15 53.15
N LEU A 76 -9.43 -34.68 52.69
CA LEU A 76 -8.20 -34.79 53.47
C LEU A 76 -7.38 -33.50 53.41
N VAL A 77 -7.24 -32.95 52.20
CA VAL A 77 -6.53 -31.71 51.92
C VAL A 77 -7.23 -31.01 50.77
N SER A 78 -7.20 -29.68 50.80
CA SER A 78 -7.68 -28.87 49.70
C SER A 78 -6.75 -27.69 49.48
N ASN A 79 -6.59 -27.30 48.22
CA ASN A 79 -5.86 -26.10 47.85
C ASN A 79 -6.72 -25.23 46.94
N ARG A 80 -6.66 -23.92 47.14
CA ARG A 80 -7.37 -22.95 46.31
C ARG A 80 -6.42 -22.37 45.27
N PHE A 81 -6.94 -22.09 44.09
CA PHE A 81 -6.20 -21.47 43.01
C PHE A 81 -7.16 -20.68 42.11
N THR A 82 -6.61 -19.91 41.18
CA THR A 82 -7.35 -19.17 40.17
C THR A 82 -6.79 -19.52 38.80
N ILE A 83 -7.63 -19.48 37.76
CA ILE A 83 -7.15 -19.44 36.38
C ILE A 83 -7.28 -17.99 35.92
N ILE A 84 -6.17 -17.38 35.54
CA ILE A 84 -6.16 -16.05 34.93
C ILE A 84 -6.07 -16.16 33.41
N ARG A 85 -6.67 -15.19 32.70
CA ARG A 85 -6.45 -14.96 31.27
C ARG A 85 -5.39 -13.89 31.12
N VAL A 86 -4.39 -14.21 30.30
CA VAL A 86 -3.30 -13.33 29.90
C VAL A 86 -3.13 -13.67 28.44
N ASP A 87 -3.34 -12.68 27.58
CA ASP A 87 -3.37 -12.85 26.13
C ASP A 87 -2.90 -11.57 25.44
N MET A 88 -2.45 -11.71 24.20
CA MET A 88 -2.09 -10.61 23.32
C MET A 88 -2.72 -10.84 21.96
N VAL A 89 -3.48 -9.86 21.49
CA VAL A 89 -4.25 -9.98 20.24
C VAL A 89 -3.90 -8.78 19.34
N PRO A 90 -3.22 -8.97 18.21
CA PRO A 90 -3.04 -7.91 17.22
C PRO A 90 -4.33 -7.69 16.43
N ASP A 91 -4.45 -6.55 15.74
CA ASP A 91 -5.43 -6.37 14.66
C ASP A 91 -5.01 -7.23 13.46
N TRP A 92 -5.59 -8.43 13.36
CA TRP A 92 -5.13 -9.50 12.49
C TRP A 92 -5.59 -9.32 11.04
N ASP A 93 -6.80 -8.80 10.84
CA ASP A 93 -7.34 -8.54 9.51
C ASP A 93 -7.17 -7.08 9.04
N HIS A 94 -6.53 -6.24 9.88
CA HIS A 94 -6.15 -4.86 9.61
C HIS A 94 -7.37 -3.96 9.33
N ASP A 95 -8.50 -4.27 9.97
CA ASP A 95 -9.75 -3.53 9.85
C ASP A 95 -9.87 -2.35 10.82
N ARG A 96 -8.82 -2.14 11.64
CA ARG A 96 -8.65 -1.08 12.65
C ARG A 96 -9.47 -1.30 13.93
N ASP A 97 -10.15 -2.43 14.06
CA ASP A 97 -10.80 -2.94 15.28
C ASP A 97 -10.01 -4.16 15.80
N ILE A 98 -10.20 -4.53 17.06
CA ILE A 98 -9.72 -5.81 17.60
C ILE A 98 -10.92 -6.54 18.20
N ASP A 99 -11.44 -7.49 17.45
CA ASP A 99 -12.62 -8.25 17.80
C ASP A 99 -12.34 -9.76 17.95
N SER A 100 -13.42 -10.54 17.97
CA SER A 100 -13.36 -11.99 18.00
C SER A 100 -12.75 -12.65 16.75
N SER A 101 -12.70 -11.96 15.61
CA SER A 101 -12.04 -12.44 14.37
C SER A 101 -10.53 -12.57 14.57
N ASP A 102 -9.93 -11.68 15.36
CA ASP A 102 -8.48 -11.63 15.61
C ASP A 102 -8.01 -12.63 16.67
N GLU A 103 -8.89 -13.00 17.60
CA GLU A 103 -8.54 -13.88 18.70
C GLU A 103 -8.08 -15.26 18.20
N ASN A 104 -6.90 -15.70 18.66
CA ASN A 104 -6.29 -16.99 18.35
C ASN A 104 -5.84 -17.17 16.89
N GLN A 105 -5.69 -16.10 16.11
CA GLN A 105 -5.14 -16.18 14.76
C GLN A 105 -3.61 -16.29 14.78
N ALA A 106 -2.94 -15.43 15.54
CA ALA A 106 -1.49 -15.46 15.70
C ALA A 106 -1.06 -16.70 16.50
N THR A 107 -0.33 -17.61 15.85
CA THR A 107 0.19 -18.85 16.46
C THR A 107 1.62 -19.12 15.98
N ALA A 108 2.34 -20.04 16.62
CA ALA A 108 3.73 -20.35 16.24
C ALA A 108 3.88 -20.90 14.81
N SER A 109 2.79 -21.37 14.19
CA SER A 109 2.76 -21.79 12.77
C SER A 109 2.02 -20.79 11.87
N ASN A 110 1.55 -19.69 12.44
CA ASN A 110 0.76 -18.64 11.78
C ASN A 110 1.07 -17.31 12.47
N PRO A 111 2.32 -16.83 12.46
CA PRO A 111 2.70 -15.62 13.18
C PRO A 111 1.98 -14.39 12.62
N PHE A 112 1.91 -13.33 13.42
CA PHE A 112 1.52 -12.02 12.91
C PHE A 112 2.65 -11.48 12.03
N HIS A 113 2.35 -11.16 10.78
CA HIS A 113 3.34 -10.66 9.83
C HIS A 113 3.29 -9.14 9.81
N PHE A 114 4.45 -8.48 9.90
CA PHE A 114 4.56 -7.03 9.77
C PHE A 114 5.99 -6.67 9.34
N TRP A 115 6.26 -5.39 9.10
CA TRP A 115 7.58 -4.92 8.70
C TRP A 115 8.34 -4.22 9.83
N ASN A 116 9.65 -4.07 9.65
CA ASN A 116 10.48 -3.19 10.46
C ASN A 116 10.38 -1.74 9.95
N ASN A 117 10.47 -0.77 10.86
CA ASN A 117 10.36 0.67 10.56
C ASN A 117 11.72 1.22 10.07
N ASP A 118 12.20 0.71 8.93
CA ASP A 118 13.58 0.86 8.45
C ASP A 118 13.81 1.96 7.39
N ASP A 119 12.79 2.79 7.14
CA ASP A 119 12.81 4.07 6.42
C ASP A 119 13.13 5.27 7.35
N ASP A 120 13.05 6.49 6.80
CA ASP A 120 13.46 7.78 7.40
C ASP A 120 12.39 8.85 7.04
N ASP A 121 11.11 8.54 7.25
CA ASP A 121 9.96 9.37 6.86
C ASP A 121 9.38 10.19 8.02
N ASP A 122 9.65 11.50 8.00
CA ASP A 122 9.22 12.42 9.06
C ASP A 122 8.01 13.31 8.67
N GLY A 123 7.36 13.85 9.69
CA GLY A 123 6.31 14.85 9.55
C GLY A 123 5.05 14.36 8.81
N ASP A 124 4.50 15.21 7.95
CA ASP A 124 3.22 14.99 7.26
C ASP A 124 3.36 14.85 5.73
N ILE A 125 4.56 15.08 5.19
CA ILE A 125 4.85 15.15 3.75
C ILE A 125 6.16 14.40 3.48
N SER A 126 6.09 13.24 2.84
CA SER A 126 7.29 12.51 2.42
C SER A 126 7.97 13.18 1.22
N ASN A 127 9.31 13.27 1.24
CA ASN A 127 10.09 13.91 0.19
C ASN A 127 11.06 12.94 -0.49
N GLY A 128 10.80 12.66 -1.77
CA GLY A 128 11.77 11.92 -2.59
C GLY A 128 11.86 10.45 -2.18
N ASP A 129 12.95 10.09 -1.51
CA ASP A 129 13.30 8.71 -1.14
C ASP A 129 13.22 8.48 0.37
N ASP A 130 12.43 9.29 1.10
CA ASP A 130 12.25 9.16 2.56
C ASP A 130 11.60 7.81 2.90
N ASP A 131 10.57 7.40 2.15
CA ASP A 131 9.89 6.10 2.26
C ASP A 131 10.72 4.91 1.71
N LEU A 132 12.04 5.06 1.55
CA LEU A 132 12.92 4.03 0.98
C LEU A 132 13.31 3.00 2.05
N PRO A 133 12.95 1.71 1.88
CA PRO A 133 13.32 0.69 2.86
C PRO A 133 14.83 0.48 2.99
N GLY A 134 15.27 0.27 4.22
CA GLY A 134 16.66 0.04 4.60
C GLY A 134 17.51 1.32 4.59
N ARG A 135 16.89 2.51 4.64
CA ARG A 135 17.56 3.81 4.67
C ARG A 135 18.13 4.09 6.07
N SER A 136 19.14 3.30 6.44
CA SER A 136 19.99 3.59 7.60
C SER A 136 21.28 4.29 7.16
N GLY A 137 21.44 5.58 7.47
CA GLY A 137 22.76 6.20 7.51
C GLY A 137 23.14 7.13 6.35
N GLY A 138 22.46 8.28 6.26
CA GLY A 138 23.14 9.51 5.86
C GLY A 138 24.09 10.01 6.96
N LEU A 139 24.89 11.06 6.69
CA LEU A 139 25.71 11.73 7.71
C LEU A 139 24.88 12.27 8.92
N PHE A 140 23.55 12.31 8.79
CA PHE A 140 22.59 12.87 9.75
C PHE A 140 21.24 12.14 9.87
N GLY A 141 21.00 11.03 9.15
CA GLY A 141 19.71 10.29 9.16
C GLY A 141 19.86 8.89 9.74
N SER A 142 18.87 8.44 10.52
CA SER A 142 18.76 7.13 11.16
C SER A 142 17.40 6.54 10.83
N ALA A 143 17.32 5.21 10.67
CA ALA A 143 16.04 4.54 10.53
C ALA A 143 15.09 4.91 11.67
N ASP A 144 13.79 5.03 11.39
CA ASP A 144 12.81 5.59 12.34
C ASP A 144 12.66 4.78 13.62
N TYR A 145 12.84 3.45 13.57
CA TYR A 145 12.91 2.66 14.81
C TYR A 145 14.05 3.08 15.77
N GLY A 146 15.05 3.79 15.25
CA GLY A 146 16.16 4.34 16.00
C GLY A 146 15.81 5.60 16.78
N ASN A 147 14.67 6.21 16.49
CA ASN A 147 14.17 7.42 17.12
C ASN A 147 13.54 7.10 18.50
N GLY A 148 13.39 8.13 19.33
CA GLY A 148 12.86 8.00 20.69
C GLY A 148 11.34 8.10 20.76
N ASP A 149 10.71 8.32 19.62
CA ASP A 149 9.38 8.89 19.46
C ASP A 149 8.88 8.61 18.03
N VAL A 150 7.56 8.69 17.85
CA VAL A 150 6.89 8.66 16.55
C VAL A 150 7.22 9.99 15.84
N ASP A 151 7.90 9.99 14.71
CA ASP A 151 8.50 11.19 14.10
C ASP A 151 7.60 11.86 13.04
N GLY A 152 6.29 11.65 13.12
CA GLY A 152 5.33 12.25 12.20
C GLY A 152 4.09 11.43 11.96
N ARG A 153 3.19 11.96 11.12
CA ARG A 153 2.02 11.22 10.62
C ARG A 153 2.38 10.22 9.53
N SER A 154 3.48 10.43 8.82
CA SER A 154 3.97 9.49 7.79
C SER A 154 4.41 8.18 8.46
N ASP A 155 5.25 8.28 9.49
CA ASP A 155 5.72 7.19 10.37
C ASP A 155 4.59 6.34 11.01
N LEU A 156 3.37 6.88 11.16
CA LEU A 156 2.26 6.11 11.74
C LEU A 156 1.89 4.83 10.94
N LEU A 157 2.24 4.76 9.65
CA LEU A 157 2.02 3.55 8.85
C LEU A 157 2.83 2.35 9.35
N ASP A 158 3.96 2.59 10.01
CA ASP A 158 4.91 1.60 10.50
C ASP A 158 4.56 1.05 11.89
N PHE A 159 3.39 1.46 12.41
CA PHE A 159 2.84 0.96 13.66
C PHE A 159 1.66 0.01 13.46
N PHE A 160 1.54 -0.99 14.34
CA PHE A 160 0.41 -1.91 14.44
C PHE A 160 -0.13 -1.97 15.89
N PRO A 161 -1.45 -2.17 16.09
CA PRO A 161 -2.00 -2.23 17.44
C PRO A 161 -1.97 -3.65 18.02
N VAL A 162 -1.70 -3.76 19.32
CA VAL A 162 -1.81 -5.02 20.09
C VAL A 162 -2.63 -4.78 21.35
N TRP A 163 -3.68 -5.56 21.55
CA TRP A 163 -4.50 -5.57 22.76
C TRP A 163 -3.95 -6.55 23.80
N LEU A 164 -3.73 -6.07 25.03
CA LEU A 164 -3.42 -6.91 26.18
C LEU A 164 -4.70 -7.31 26.94
N ASP A 165 -5.14 -8.58 26.80
CA ASP A 165 -6.29 -9.10 27.55
C ASP A 165 -5.87 -9.46 28.99
N LEU A 166 -5.85 -8.43 29.84
CA LEU A 166 -5.40 -8.49 31.22
C LEU A 166 -6.48 -8.14 32.25
N HIS A 167 -7.69 -7.78 31.84
CA HIS A 167 -8.72 -7.28 32.76
C HIS A 167 -9.04 -8.26 33.90
N ASP A 168 -9.29 -9.53 33.57
CA ASP A 168 -9.57 -10.57 34.56
C ASP A 168 -8.34 -10.89 35.43
N ALA A 169 -7.14 -10.86 34.84
CA ALA A 169 -5.89 -11.05 35.59
C ALA A 169 -5.68 -9.94 36.63
N LEU A 170 -5.88 -8.69 36.25
CA LEU A 170 -5.71 -7.52 37.12
C LEU A 170 -6.74 -7.48 38.25
N ASN A 171 -7.96 -7.98 38.03
CA ASN A 171 -8.97 -8.11 39.09
C ASN A 171 -8.60 -9.17 40.15
N VAL A 172 -7.86 -10.20 39.74
CA VAL A 172 -7.46 -11.32 40.63
C VAL A 172 -6.10 -11.07 41.27
N LEU A 173 -5.19 -10.44 40.54
CA LEU A 173 -3.79 -10.25 40.89
C LEU A 173 -3.38 -8.80 40.58
N PRO A 174 -3.93 -7.82 41.32
CA PRO A 174 -3.67 -6.41 41.07
C PRO A 174 -2.22 -6.03 41.39
N THR A 175 -1.75 -4.95 40.78
CA THR A 175 -0.42 -4.38 41.05
C THR A 175 -0.25 -3.97 42.52
N THR A 176 -1.33 -3.56 43.20
CA THR A 176 -1.35 -3.22 44.63
C THR A 176 -0.97 -4.38 45.54
N ASP A 177 -1.15 -5.62 45.08
CA ASP A 177 -0.75 -6.82 45.81
C ASP A 177 0.72 -7.15 45.59
N GLY A 178 1.46 -6.35 44.81
CA GLY A 178 2.87 -6.53 44.49
C GLY A 178 3.10 -7.48 43.31
N ALA A 179 2.16 -7.52 42.36
CA ALA A 179 2.34 -8.18 41.07
C ALA A 179 2.90 -7.19 40.04
N GLU A 180 3.76 -7.69 39.15
CA GLU A 180 4.36 -6.93 38.05
C GLU A 180 3.96 -7.59 36.73
N TYR A 181 3.55 -6.78 35.76
CA TYR A 181 3.25 -7.21 34.39
C TYR A 181 4.34 -6.65 33.49
N LYS A 182 4.99 -7.49 32.68
CA LYS A 182 6.15 -7.11 31.87
C LYS A 182 5.99 -7.55 30.43
N LEU A 183 6.52 -6.76 29.51
CA LEU A 183 6.78 -7.20 28.14
C LEU A 183 8.26 -7.49 27.98
N SER A 184 8.59 -8.61 27.34
CA SER A 184 9.96 -8.95 26.95
C SER A 184 9.99 -9.43 25.52
N HIS A 185 11.12 -9.19 24.84
CA HIS A 185 11.35 -9.63 23.48
C HIS A 185 12.82 -10.03 23.33
N ALA A 186 13.07 -11.26 22.89
CA ALA A 186 14.41 -11.86 22.97
C ALA A 186 15.46 -11.11 22.13
N ASP A 187 15.04 -10.57 20.99
CA ASP A 187 15.91 -9.90 20.03
C ASP A 187 15.90 -8.38 20.18
N GLU A 188 15.11 -7.82 21.12
CA GLU A 188 15.00 -6.36 21.33
C GLU A 188 14.47 -5.59 20.10
N ALA A 189 13.90 -6.30 19.12
CA ALA A 189 13.40 -5.77 17.85
C ALA A 189 11.97 -5.19 17.90
N LEU A 190 11.47 -4.77 19.07
CA LEU A 190 10.13 -4.21 19.23
C LEU A 190 10.16 -2.98 20.12
N ARG A 191 9.35 -1.99 19.77
CA ARG A 191 9.08 -0.81 20.60
C ARG A 191 7.58 -0.59 20.69
N PHE A 192 7.14 0.16 21.69
CA PHE A 192 5.72 0.43 21.89
C PHE A 192 5.43 1.80 22.48
N VAL A 193 4.23 2.29 22.19
CA VAL A 193 3.62 3.49 22.74
C VAL A 193 2.41 3.08 23.57
N TYR A 194 2.28 3.65 24.78
CA TYR A 194 1.07 3.50 25.58
C TYR A 194 -0.08 4.31 24.96
N THR A 195 -1.27 3.73 24.92
CA THR A 195 -2.46 4.42 24.41
C THR A 195 -3.62 4.34 25.41
N ASP A 196 -4.51 5.33 25.35
CA ASP A 196 -5.85 5.23 25.95
C ASP A 196 -6.90 4.76 24.93
N LEU A 197 -6.53 3.94 23.94
CA LEU A 197 -7.47 3.41 22.97
C LEU A 197 -8.24 2.21 23.54
N THR A 198 -9.45 2.00 23.01
CA THR A 198 -10.19 0.75 23.20
C THR A 198 -10.01 -0.17 21.99
N LYS A 199 -10.44 -1.43 22.10
CA LYS A 199 -10.44 -2.39 20.99
C LYS A 199 -11.06 -1.85 19.70
N SER A 200 -12.26 -1.28 19.78
CA SER A 200 -12.96 -0.63 18.66
C SER A 200 -12.35 0.70 18.20
N GLN A 201 -11.16 1.02 18.69
CA GLN A 201 -10.41 2.22 18.37
C GLN A 201 -8.94 1.86 18.10
N ALA A 202 -8.61 0.57 17.94
CA ALA A 202 -7.24 0.08 17.92
C ALA A 202 -6.40 0.77 16.84
N GLY A 203 -6.92 0.90 15.63
CA GLY A 203 -6.27 1.61 14.52
C GLY A 203 -6.63 3.10 14.39
N ASN A 204 -7.20 3.73 15.42
CA ASN A 204 -7.60 5.15 15.31
C ASN A 204 -6.42 6.09 15.06
N TYR A 205 -5.21 5.75 15.51
CA TYR A 205 -4.01 6.55 15.26
C TYR A 205 -3.75 6.74 13.76
N LEU A 206 -4.13 5.79 12.91
CA LEU A 206 -3.97 5.86 11.45
C LEU A 206 -4.95 6.81 10.75
N THR A 207 -6.06 7.18 11.39
CA THR A 207 -7.20 7.82 10.69
C THR A 207 -7.81 8.99 11.42
N THR A 208 -7.51 9.16 12.70
CA THR A 208 -8.13 10.13 13.58
C THR A 208 -7.09 10.74 14.52
N GLU A 209 -7.07 12.07 14.57
CA GLU A 209 -6.27 12.82 15.54
C GLU A 209 -6.62 12.45 16.98
N GLY A 210 -5.59 12.27 17.81
CA GLY A 210 -5.77 12.01 19.23
C GLY A 210 -4.54 12.36 20.05
N SER A 211 -4.77 12.79 21.29
CA SER A 211 -3.75 13.33 22.19
C SER A 211 -3.62 12.50 23.49
N THR A 212 -3.86 11.20 23.40
CA THR A 212 -3.92 10.27 24.56
C THR A 212 -2.86 9.18 24.45
N TYR A 213 -1.71 9.52 23.88
CA TYR A 213 -0.60 8.63 23.62
C TYR A 213 0.59 8.93 24.55
N GLY A 214 1.54 8.00 24.57
CA GLY A 214 2.79 8.11 25.31
C GLY A 214 2.70 7.82 26.80
N PRO A 215 3.84 7.88 27.52
CA PRO A 215 3.95 7.46 28.92
C PRO A 215 2.98 8.14 29.89
N SER A 216 2.55 9.37 29.57
CA SER A 216 1.64 10.18 30.39
C SER A 216 0.24 10.36 29.77
N PHE A 217 -0.06 9.70 28.64
CA PHE A 217 -1.34 9.79 27.92
C PHE A 217 -1.77 11.22 27.57
N ASN A 218 -0.81 12.04 27.14
CA ASN A 218 -1.02 13.46 26.85
C ASN A 218 -0.21 13.95 25.64
N GLN A 219 0.33 13.03 24.84
CA GLN A 219 1.00 13.29 23.58
C GLN A 219 0.06 12.96 22.43
N ASP A 220 0.27 13.66 21.31
CA ASP A 220 -0.35 13.29 20.05
C ASP A 220 0.25 11.98 19.52
N ALA A 221 -0.50 11.24 18.70
CA ALA A 221 -0.04 9.94 18.19
C ALA A 221 1.28 10.04 17.43
N PHE A 222 1.40 11.07 16.60
CA PHE A 222 2.51 11.36 15.69
C PHE A 222 3.71 12.06 16.35
N GLU A 223 3.74 12.16 17.69
CA GLU A 223 4.86 12.72 18.48
C GLU A 223 5.10 11.91 19.77
N ALA A 224 4.54 10.70 19.87
CA ALA A 224 4.49 9.96 21.12
C ALA A 224 5.81 9.25 21.41
N ASP A 225 6.27 9.28 22.67
CA ASP A 225 7.51 8.61 23.05
C ASP A 225 7.37 7.08 22.90
N THR A 226 8.35 6.43 22.26
CA THR A 226 8.41 4.98 22.08
C THR A 226 9.28 4.33 23.18
N ILE A 227 8.89 3.13 23.60
CA ILE A 227 9.55 2.37 24.67
C ILE A 227 10.05 1.04 24.10
N GLU A 228 11.35 0.82 24.15
CA GLU A 228 11.99 -0.43 23.73
C GLU A 228 11.54 -1.62 24.60
N VAL A 229 11.21 -2.75 23.96
CA VAL A 229 10.94 -4.03 24.63
C VAL A 229 12.24 -4.81 24.78
N SER A 230 12.97 -4.54 25.87
CA SER A 230 14.24 -5.22 26.12
C SER A 230 14.10 -6.73 26.37
N SER A 231 15.19 -7.47 26.14
CA SER A 231 15.30 -8.91 26.45
C SER A 231 15.20 -9.20 27.94
N SER A 232 15.50 -8.21 28.79
CA SER A 232 15.40 -8.31 30.24
C SER A 232 13.99 -8.10 30.80
N GLY A 233 13.06 -7.65 29.95
CA GLY A 233 11.69 -7.32 30.29
C GLY A 233 11.50 -5.90 30.82
N VAL A 234 10.51 -5.20 30.27
CA VAL A 234 10.05 -3.87 30.67
C VAL A 234 8.75 -3.98 31.44
N THR A 235 8.73 -3.44 32.67
CA THR A 235 7.53 -3.42 33.51
C THR A 235 6.53 -2.39 32.96
N LEU A 236 5.29 -2.84 32.74
CA LEU A 236 4.19 -2.00 32.30
C LEU A 236 3.80 -0.98 33.38
N SER A 237 3.44 0.23 32.94
CA SER A 237 3.11 1.33 33.85
C SER A 237 1.83 1.04 34.65
N THR A 238 1.82 1.44 35.92
CA THR A 238 0.63 1.26 36.77
C THR A 238 -0.58 2.03 36.24
N ASP A 239 -0.38 3.23 35.69
CA ASP A 239 -1.45 4.03 35.08
C ASP A 239 -2.10 3.33 33.87
N PHE A 240 -1.31 2.65 33.04
CA PHE A 240 -1.83 1.85 31.93
C PHE A 240 -2.64 0.65 32.43
N LEU A 241 -2.09 -0.11 33.38
CA LEU A 241 -2.76 -1.28 33.95
C LEU A 241 -4.06 -0.90 34.70
N ASP A 242 -4.09 0.24 35.38
CA ASP A 242 -5.30 0.74 36.06
C ASP A 242 -6.42 1.06 35.05
N LYS A 243 -6.11 1.54 33.84
CA LYS A 243 -7.09 1.73 32.77
C LYS A 243 -7.69 0.40 32.30
N ILE A 244 -6.86 -0.64 32.16
CA ILE A 244 -7.32 -2.00 31.80
C ILE A 244 -8.19 -2.58 32.92
N ALA A 245 -7.78 -2.45 34.18
CA ALA A 245 -8.56 -2.90 35.33
C ALA A 245 -9.92 -2.19 35.41
N ALA A 246 -10.01 -0.93 34.99
CA ALA A 246 -11.26 -0.17 34.98
C ALA A 246 -12.19 -0.50 33.78
N ASN A 247 -11.65 -0.99 32.66
CA ASN A 247 -12.42 -1.26 31.44
C ASN A 247 -11.80 -2.41 30.64
N GLU A 248 -12.56 -3.51 30.48
CA GLU A 248 -12.13 -4.72 29.76
C GLU A 248 -11.76 -4.49 28.29
N ASN A 249 -12.23 -3.39 27.67
CA ASN A 249 -11.93 -3.06 26.28
C ASN A 249 -10.67 -2.18 26.13
N LYS A 250 -9.95 -1.86 27.21
CA LYS A 250 -8.69 -1.11 27.18
C LYS A 250 -7.50 -2.07 27.13
N GLY A 251 -6.31 -1.50 26.89
CA GLY A 251 -5.05 -2.23 26.88
C GLY A 251 -4.38 -2.27 25.51
N ILE A 252 -4.68 -1.30 24.65
CA ILE A 252 -4.05 -1.19 23.33
C ILE A 252 -2.66 -0.57 23.48
N LEU A 253 -1.67 -1.27 22.97
CA LEU A 253 -0.34 -0.74 22.67
C LEU A 253 -0.25 -0.49 21.17
N MET A 254 0.40 0.59 20.80
CA MET A 254 0.78 0.88 19.42
C MET A 254 2.26 0.46 19.29
N MET A 255 2.54 -0.54 18.46
CA MET A 255 3.81 -1.25 18.39
C MET A 255 4.50 -0.99 17.05
N GLU A 256 5.83 -0.94 17.03
CA GLU A 256 6.63 -0.88 15.80
C GLU A 256 7.74 -1.94 15.83
N GLY A 257 8.21 -2.32 14.64
CA GLY A 257 9.36 -3.21 14.47
C GLY A 257 10.68 -2.45 14.45
N ALA A 258 11.59 -2.79 15.36
CA ALA A 258 12.93 -2.19 15.47
C ALA A 258 14.07 -3.05 14.91
N GLY A 259 13.71 -4.08 14.14
CA GLY A 259 14.63 -4.97 13.46
C GLY A 259 13.97 -6.29 13.05
N ASP A 260 14.70 -7.10 12.30
CA ASP A 260 14.22 -8.39 11.84
C ASP A 260 14.13 -9.38 13.00
N THR A 261 13.04 -10.13 13.09
CA THR A 261 12.88 -11.17 14.13
C THR A 261 11.83 -12.21 13.76
N THR A 262 12.01 -13.40 14.33
CA THR A 262 11.00 -14.47 14.41
C THR A 262 10.68 -14.84 15.87
N ALA A 263 11.24 -14.10 16.83
CA ALA A 263 11.00 -14.30 18.24
C ALA A 263 9.62 -13.73 18.61
N PRO A 264 8.85 -14.40 19.49
CA PRO A 264 7.56 -13.88 19.91
C PRO A 264 7.74 -12.69 20.87
N LEU A 265 6.78 -11.75 20.84
CA LEU A 265 6.56 -10.84 21.97
C LEU A 265 6.05 -11.66 23.16
N VAL A 266 6.60 -11.43 24.35
CA VAL A 266 6.24 -12.18 25.55
C VAL A 266 5.65 -11.26 26.62
N LEU A 267 4.44 -11.57 27.08
CA LEU A 267 3.79 -10.92 28.21
C LEU A 267 3.93 -11.79 29.45
N GLU A 268 4.63 -11.28 30.46
CA GLU A 268 4.97 -12.00 31.68
C GLU A 268 4.24 -11.43 32.90
N VAL A 269 3.77 -12.31 33.79
CA VAL A 269 3.19 -11.93 35.09
C VAL A 269 4.09 -12.43 36.21
N TRP A 270 4.58 -11.51 37.03
CA TRP A 270 5.51 -11.77 38.12
C TRP A 270 4.89 -11.47 39.47
N LYS A 271 5.23 -12.28 40.48
CA LYS A 271 4.86 -12.06 41.88
C LYS A 271 6.01 -12.43 42.80
N ASP A 272 6.39 -11.52 43.69
CA ASP A 272 7.42 -11.74 44.70
C ASP A 272 8.74 -12.28 44.11
N GLY A 273 9.12 -11.78 42.92
CA GLY A 273 10.32 -12.20 42.18
C GLY A 273 10.21 -13.52 41.43
N ASN A 274 9.03 -14.16 41.37
CA ASN A 274 8.80 -15.39 40.61
C ASN A 274 7.87 -15.11 39.43
N LYS A 275 8.22 -15.62 38.24
CA LYS A 275 7.33 -15.62 37.07
C LYS A 275 6.21 -16.63 37.31
N GLY A 276 4.97 -16.15 37.34
CA GLY A 276 3.78 -16.95 37.60
C GLY A 276 3.21 -17.56 36.32
N CYS A 277 3.10 -16.77 35.27
CA CYS A 277 2.70 -17.21 33.93
C CYS A 277 3.22 -16.24 32.86
N GLU A 278 3.11 -16.66 31.60
CA GLU A 278 3.43 -15.86 30.43
C GLU A 278 2.47 -16.18 29.28
N ALA A 279 2.35 -15.26 28.32
CA ALA A 279 1.70 -15.47 27.04
C ALA A 279 2.63 -14.99 25.92
N GLU A 280 2.62 -15.67 24.78
CA GLU A 280 3.45 -15.35 23.62
C GLU A 280 2.54 -14.88 22.49
N LEU A 281 2.93 -13.80 21.82
CA LEU A 281 2.41 -13.38 20.53
C LEU A 281 3.49 -13.68 19.48
N PRO A 282 3.35 -14.78 18.72
CA PRO A 282 4.24 -15.07 17.60
C PRO A 282 4.13 -13.97 16.54
N ILE A 283 5.26 -13.39 16.18
CA ILE A 283 5.39 -12.31 15.21
C ILE A 283 6.57 -12.61 14.29
N GLU A 284 6.49 -12.13 13.05
CA GLU A 284 7.56 -12.16 12.08
C GLU A 284 7.73 -10.73 11.52
N LEU A 285 8.95 -10.20 11.66
CA LEU A 285 9.34 -8.88 11.20
C LEU A 285 10.55 -8.99 10.27
N SER A 286 10.50 -8.28 9.16
CA SER A 286 11.60 -8.07 8.21
C SER A 286 11.35 -6.77 7.43
N THR A 287 12.21 -6.42 6.47
CA THR A 287 11.94 -5.29 5.58
C THR A 287 10.62 -5.49 4.81
N VAL A 288 9.87 -4.40 4.59
CA VAL A 288 8.59 -4.44 3.87
C VAL A 288 8.73 -5.05 2.46
N GLU A 289 9.91 -4.93 1.86
CA GLU A 289 10.19 -5.49 0.53
C GLU A 289 10.22 -7.03 0.49
N ASP A 290 10.28 -7.71 1.65
CA ASP A 290 10.17 -9.17 1.80
C ASP A 290 8.70 -9.64 1.92
N MET A 291 7.74 -8.71 1.94
CA MET A 291 6.31 -9.02 2.04
C MET A 291 5.61 -9.03 0.67
N TYR A 292 6.32 -8.70 -0.40
CA TYR A 292 5.73 -8.66 -1.75
C TYR A 292 6.69 -9.05 -2.87
N ARG A 293 6.12 -9.28 -4.05
CA ARG A 293 6.87 -9.62 -5.28
C ARG A 293 7.30 -8.38 -6.05
N TRP A 294 8.35 -8.51 -6.83
CA TRP A 294 8.87 -7.45 -7.69
C TRP A 294 9.04 -7.91 -9.13
N ILE A 295 8.54 -7.12 -10.09
CA ILE A 295 8.81 -7.26 -11.51
C ILE A 295 9.57 -6.02 -11.97
N ASN A 296 10.82 -6.22 -12.39
CA ASN A 296 11.61 -5.20 -13.05
C ASN A 296 11.58 -5.43 -14.56
N VAL A 297 11.15 -4.41 -15.29
CA VAL A 297 11.01 -4.39 -16.76
C VAL A 297 11.70 -3.16 -17.34
N ARG A 298 12.68 -2.59 -16.63
CA ARG A 298 13.39 -1.39 -17.07
C ARG A 298 14.30 -1.69 -18.26
N ASP A 299 14.94 -2.86 -18.27
CA ASP A 299 15.92 -3.26 -19.29
C ASP A 299 15.34 -3.28 -20.72
N VAL A 300 14.05 -3.62 -20.83
CA VAL A 300 13.26 -3.68 -22.07
C VAL A 300 13.36 -2.38 -22.86
N ALA A 301 13.35 -1.26 -22.16
CA ALA A 301 13.42 0.09 -22.71
C ALA A 301 14.78 0.75 -22.43
N GLY A 302 15.84 -0.04 -22.25
CA GLY A 302 17.21 0.44 -22.10
C GLY A 302 17.57 1.02 -20.72
N GLY A 303 16.67 0.93 -19.74
CA GLY A 303 16.94 1.36 -18.37
C GLY A 303 17.90 0.41 -17.65
N SER A 304 18.70 0.95 -16.73
CA SER A 304 19.50 0.11 -15.83
C SER A 304 18.64 -0.56 -14.78
N GLU A 305 19.05 -1.77 -14.38
CA GLU A 305 18.48 -2.56 -13.30
C GLU A 305 19.53 -2.85 -12.24
N SER A 306 19.18 -2.59 -10.99
CA SER A 306 19.95 -2.88 -9.78
C SER A 306 19.26 -3.92 -8.90
N ARG A 307 17.94 -4.10 -9.04
CA ARG A 307 17.14 -5.17 -8.42
C ARG A 307 16.50 -6.04 -9.49
N ASP A 308 16.88 -7.31 -9.53
CA ASP A 308 16.29 -8.27 -10.47
C ASP A 308 14.79 -8.49 -10.19
N THR A 309 14.06 -8.95 -11.21
CA THR A 309 12.70 -9.49 -11.03
C THR A 309 12.72 -10.65 -10.03
N ASP A 310 11.87 -10.57 -9.00
CA ASP A 310 11.61 -11.64 -8.05
C ASP A 310 10.11 -11.86 -7.87
N THR A 311 9.63 -12.95 -8.45
CA THR A 311 8.22 -13.37 -8.35
C THR A 311 8.04 -14.59 -7.44
N ALA A 312 9.05 -14.95 -6.65
CA ALA A 312 8.94 -16.01 -5.66
C ALA A 312 7.84 -15.69 -4.63
N GLU A 313 7.44 -16.69 -3.85
CA GLU A 313 6.57 -16.45 -2.70
C GLU A 313 7.34 -15.58 -1.68
N PRO A 314 6.78 -14.45 -1.20
CA PRO A 314 7.45 -13.60 -0.22
C PRO A 314 7.66 -14.34 1.11
N ASP A 315 8.83 -14.17 1.71
CA ASP A 315 9.20 -14.89 2.94
C ASP A 315 8.38 -14.41 4.14
N ASN A 316 8.13 -13.09 4.28
CA ASN A 316 7.44 -12.49 5.42
C ASN A 316 5.97 -12.10 5.14
N TYR A 317 5.40 -12.53 4.01
CA TYR A 317 3.94 -12.51 3.83
C TYR A 317 3.50 -13.59 2.83
N PRO A 318 3.55 -14.88 3.22
CA PRO A 318 3.32 -15.99 2.30
C PRO A 318 1.91 -16.00 1.71
N ASP A 319 1.74 -16.59 0.52
CA ASP A 319 0.46 -16.58 -0.20
C ASP A 319 -0.66 -17.28 0.60
N SER A 320 -0.31 -18.22 1.49
CA SER A 320 -1.27 -18.91 2.36
C SER A 320 -2.01 -18.00 3.33
N TYR A 321 -1.49 -16.80 3.59
CA TYR A 321 -2.10 -15.79 4.47
C TYR A 321 -3.01 -14.83 3.70
N CYS A 322 -2.88 -14.82 2.37
CA CYS A 322 -3.63 -13.97 1.47
C CYS A 322 -4.98 -14.58 1.05
N ASN A 323 -5.88 -13.75 0.52
CA ASN A 323 -7.22 -14.15 0.07
C ASN A 323 -7.27 -14.74 -1.37
N GLY A 324 -6.11 -15.04 -1.96
CA GLY A 324 -6.00 -15.59 -3.32
C GLY A 324 -6.18 -14.57 -4.45
N LYS A 325 -6.27 -13.27 -4.13
CA LYS A 325 -6.19 -12.16 -5.10
C LYS A 325 -4.76 -11.63 -5.19
N GLN A 326 -4.41 -11.09 -6.35
CA GLN A 326 -3.12 -10.48 -6.63
C GLN A 326 -3.35 -9.05 -7.12
N PHE A 327 -2.93 -8.08 -6.31
CA PHE A 327 -2.84 -6.68 -6.70
C PHE A 327 -1.47 -6.44 -7.34
N ILE A 328 -1.47 -5.85 -8.54
CA ILE A 328 -0.27 -5.51 -9.31
C ILE A 328 -0.24 -3.99 -9.44
N PHE A 329 0.81 -3.34 -8.98
CA PHE A 329 0.93 -1.88 -9.03
C PHE A 329 2.05 -1.45 -9.99
N VAL A 330 1.72 -0.53 -10.90
CA VAL A 330 2.66 0.08 -11.86
C VAL A 330 2.80 1.57 -11.54
N HIS A 331 4.00 1.99 -11.14
CA HIS A 331 4.29 3.39 -10.82
C HIS A 331 4.23 4.32 -12.06
N GLY A 332 4.26 5.62 -11.81
CA GLY A 332 4.15 6.66 -12.82
C GLY A 332 5.46 7.07 -13.52
N TYR A 333 5.40 8.22 -14.17
CA TYR A 333 6.51 8.91 -14.84
C TYR A 333 7.47 9.57 -13.84
N ASN A 334 8.73 9.76 -14.25
CA ASN A 334 9.81 10.41 -13.51
C ASN A 334 10.15 9.69 -12.19
N VAL A 335 10.03 8.35 -12.21
CA VAL A 335 10.39 7.48 -11.09
C VAL A 335 11.52 6.55 -11.56
N HIS A 336 12.72 6.81 -11.07
CA HIS A 336 13.86 5.91 -11.19
C HIS A 336 13.69 4.65 -10.32
N GLU A 337 14.56 3.66 -10.51
CA GLU A 337 14.43 2.34 -9.85
C GLU A 337 14.43 2.42 -8.32
N GLU A 338 15.26 3.28 -7.72
CA GLU A 338 15.31 3.47 -6.27
C GLU A 338 14.03 4.12 -5.75
N GLY A 339 13.59 5.22 -6.37
CA GLY A 339 12.31 5.85 -6.04
C GLY A 339 11.11 4.93 -6.29
N ALA A 340 11.21 3.95 -7.19
CA ALA A 340 10.18 2.94 -7.37
C ALA A 340 10.07 2.03 -6.14
N ARG A 341 11.16 1.76 -5.40
CA ARG A 341 11.10 0.99 -4.15
C ARG A 341 10.27 1.71 -3.10
N ALA A 342 10.48 3.01 -2.94
CA ALA A 342 9.67 3.86 -2.05
C ALA A 342 8.19 3.86 -2.45
N TRP A 343 7.89 4.16 -3.72
CA TRP A 343 6.50 4.16 -4.23
C TRP A 343 5.77 2.83 -4.03
N ASN A 344 6.46 1.72 -4.28
CA ASN A 344 5.87 0.40 -4.20
C ASN A 344 5.65 -0.04 -2.74
N SER A 345 6.62 0.24 -1.86
CA SER A 345 6.52 -0.02 -0.42
C SER A 345 5.35 0.75 0.17
N GLU A 346 5.26 2.04 -0.14
CA GLU A 346 4.23 2.91 0.40
C GLU A 346 2.82 2.51 -0.06
N MET A 347 2.66 2.14 -1.33
CA MET A 347 1.40 1.62 -1.83
C MET A 347 1.02 0.28 -1.18
N PHE A 348 2.00 -0.59 -0.88
CA PHE A 348 1.75 -1.82 -0.14
C PHE A 348 1.32 -1.52 1.31
N LYS A 349 2.11 -0.73 2.06
CA LYS A 349 1.84 -0.34 3.46
C LYS A 349 0.42 0.22 3.60
N ARG A 350 0.02 1.16 2.73
CA ARG A 350 -1.31 1.79 2.77
C ARG A 350 -2.46 0.85 2.43
N LEU A 351 -2.27 -0.07 1.48
CA LEU A 351 -3.28 -1.10 1.18
C LEU A 351 -3.41 -2.09 2.34
N TYR A 352 -2.28 -2.51 2.92
CA TYR A 352 -2.22 -3.42 4.06
C TYR A 352 -2.97 -2.83 5.27
N GLN A 353 -2.64 -1.59 5.65
CA GLN A 353 -3.29 -0.82 6.72
C GLN A 353 -4.74 -0.38 6.39
N SER A 354 -5.24 -0.72 5.20
CA SER A 354 -6.65 -0.56 4.79
C SER A 354 -7.42 -1.89 4.81
N GLY A 355 -6.82 -2.97 5.33
CA GLY A 355 -7.44 -4.29 5.39
C GLY A 355 -7.21 -5.16 4.16
N SER A 356 -6.34 -4.78 3.21
CA SER A 356 -6.06 -5.63 2.05
C SER A 356 -5.32 -6.90 2.47
N ARG A 357 -5.92 -8.05 2.18
CA ARG A 357 -5.30 -9.38 2.28
C ARG A 357 -4.95 -9.97 0.91
N ALA A 358 -4.87 -9.14 -0.12
CA ALA A 358 -4.38 -9.56 -1.44
C ALA A 358 -2.84 -9.69 -1.45
N MET A 359 -2.33 -10.65 -2.22
CA MET A 359 -0.91 -10.68 -2.58
C MET A 359 -0.56 -9.40 -3.37
N PHE A 360 0.66 -8.90 -3.23
CA PHE A 360 1.12 -7.69 -3.93
C PHE A 360 2.28 -7.99 -4.88
N THR A 361 2.30 -7.32 -6.05
CA THR A 361 3.41 -7.34 -7.00
C THR A 361 3.67 -5.92 -7.45
N ALA A 362 4.83 -5.40 -7.08
CA ALA A 362 5.39 -4.16 -7.57
C ALA A 362 5.90 -4.33 -9.01
N VAL A 363 5.62 -3.35 -9.87
CA VAL A 363 6.15 -3.33 -11.25
C VAL A 363 6.92 -2.04 -11.45
N THR A 364 8.19 -2.20 -11.85
CA THR A 364 9.11 -1.10 -12.08
C THR A 364 9.54 -1.07 -13.54
N TRP A 365 9.42 0.11 -14.17
CA TRP A 365 9.65 0.30 -15.61
C TRP A 365 10.45 1.58 -15.88
N HIS A 366 10.99 1.72 -17.10
CA HIS A 366 11.88 2.83 -17.46
C HIS A 366 11.10 4.11 -17.83
N GLY A 367 10.40 4.69 -16.84
CA GLY A 367 9.60 5.90 -17.00
C GLY A 367 10.31 7.20 -16.65
N ASN A 368 11.64 7.21 -16.60
CA ASN A 368 12.47 8.36 -16.19
C ASN A 368 13.66 8.63 -17.15
N ASP A 369 13.57 8.24 -18.41
CA ASP A 369 14.63 8.52 -19.39
C ASP A 369 14.72 10.02 -19.69
N GLY A 370 15.92 10.58 -19.61
CA GLY A 370 16.18 12.01 -19.68
C GLY A 370 16.15 12.70 -18.31
N GLN A 371 15.97 11.98 -17.20
CA GLN A 371 15.97 12.58 -15.86
C GLN A 371 17.29 13.28 -15.55
N ILE A 372 17.22 14.56 -15.20
CA ILE A 372 18.35 15.40 -14.83
C ILE A 372 18.31 15.62 -13.31
N GLY A 373 19.12 14.86 -12.57
CA GLY A 373 19.25 15.01 -11.11
C GLY A 373 20.56 15.60 -10.61
N TRP A 374 21.45 16.03 -11.52
CA TRP A 374 22.78 16.55 -11.15
C TRP A 374 22.81 18.07 -10.92
N ILE A 375 21.70 18.79 -11.16
CA ILE A 375 21.64 20.25 -11.00
C ILE A 375 21.25 20.56 -9.55
N PRO A 376 22.15 21.17 -8.75
CA PRO A 376 21.81 21.52 -7.38
C PRO A 376 20.58 22.45 -7.32
N PHE A 377 19.65 22.15 -6.41
CA PHE A 377 18.42 22.91 -6.16
C PHE A 377 17.34 22.86 -7.27
N VAL A 378 17.49 22.00 -8.28
CA VAL A 378 16.43 21.67 -9.23
C VAL A 378 15.98 20.25 -8.91
N PRO A 379 14.68 20.00 -8.66
CA PRO A 379 14.17 18.64 -8.49
C PRO A 379 14.52 17.79 -9.71
N ASP A 380 14.70 16.49 -9.53
CA ASP A 380 14.89 15.57 -10.64
C ASP A 380 13.72 15.69 -11.60
N VAL A 381 13.99 16.25 -12.78
CA VAL A 381 13.01 16.45 -13.82
C VAL A 381 13.45 15.69 -15.04
N THR A 382 12.50 15.04 -15.68
CA THR A 382 12.69 14.42 -16.97
C THR A 382 12.16 15.41 -18.03
N PRO A 383 13.01 16.04 -18.86
CA PRO A 383 12.53 17.00 -19.86
C PRO A 383 11.86 16.32 -21.06
N ASP A 384 12.32 15.13 -21.44
CA ASP A 384 11.77 14.35 -22.55
C ASP A 384 10.62 13.45 -22.07
N TYR A 385 9.41 13.97 -22.14
CA TYR A 385 8.21 13.20 -21.80
C TYR A 385 7.87 12.14 -22.86
N TYR A 386 8.17 12.40 -24.13
CA TYR A 386 7.69 11.56 -25.24
C TYR A 386 8.42 10.22 -25.29
N VAL A 387 9.74 10.19 -25.08
CA VAL A 387 10.49 8.92 -25.04
C VAL A 387 9.94 7.97 -23.95
N ASN A 388 9.46 8.52 -22.84
CA ASN A 388 8.87 7.74 -21.76
C ASN A 388 7.46 7.21 -22.10
N VAL A 389 6.74 7.84 -23.03
CA VAL A 389 5.50 7.29 -23.60
C VAL A 389 5.84 6.08 -24.50
N GLU A 390 6.91 6.15 -25.29
CA GLU A 390 7.39 5.01 -26.08
C GLU A 390 7.78 3.83 -25.19
N HIS A 391 8.54 4.11 -24.12
CA HIS A 391 8.92 3.12 -23.12
C HIS A 391 7.70 2.46 -22.46
N ALA A 392 6.61 3.21 -22.25
CA ALA A 392 5.39 2.64 -21.68
C ALA A 392 4.76 1.57 -22.58
N PHE A 393 4.71 1.83 -23.90
CA PHE A 393 4.25 0.84 -24.87
C PHE A 393 5.23 -0.34 -25.02
N GLU A 394 6.54 -0.11 -24.94
CA GLU A 394 7.56 -1.17 -24.96
C GLU A 394 7.47 -2.11 -23.76
N THR A 395 7.17 -1.54 -22.60
CA THR A 395 7.02 -2.26 -21.34
C THR A 395 5.82 -3.21 -21.39
N ALA A 396 4.70 -2.80 -21.99
CA ALA A 396 3.43 -3.50 -21.93
C ALA A 396 3.53 -4.98 -22.35
N SER A 397 4.15 -5.30 -23.49
CA SER A 397 4.26 -6.70 -23.96
C SER A 397 5.12 -7.56 -23.04
N ASN A 398 6.20 -6.98 -22.51
CA ASN A 398 7.14 -7.70 -21.66
C ASN A 398 6.55 -7.95 -20.27
N LEU A 399 5.80 -6.99 -19.72
CA LEU A 399 5.05 -7.18 -18.49
C LEU A 399 4.09 -8.38 -18.59
N VAL A 400 3.30 -8.47 -19.68
CA VAL A 400 2.38 -9.61 -19.88
C VAL A 400 3.13 -10.93 -20.04
N SER A 401 4.26 -10.92 -20.75
CA SER A 401 5.13 -12.09 -20.89
C SER A 401 5.70 -12.55 -19.55
N ILE A 402 6.18 -11.63 -18.71
CA ILE A 402 6.70 -11.96 -17.38
C ILE A 402 5.58 -12.51 -16.51
N ILE A 403 4.46 -11.80 -16.36
CA ILE A 403 3.31 -12.26 -15.55
C ILE A 403 2.89 -13.69 -15.93
N SER A 404 2.86 -13.97 -17.24
CA SER A 404 2.47 -15.30 -17.77
C SER A 404 3.55 -16.36 -17.57
N SER A 405 4.82 -16.03 -17.78
CA SER A 405 5.94 -16.99 -17.75
C SER A 405 6.40 -17.32 -16.33
N THR A 406 6.29 -16.39 -15.39
CA THR A 406 6.57 -16.60 -13.98
C THR A 406 5.36 -17.17 -13.23
N ASN A 407 4.19 -17.20 -13.87
CA ASN A 407 2.94 -17.68 -13.28
C ASN A 407 2.65 -16.97 -11.95
N VAL A 408 2.68 -15.63 -11.96
CA VAL A 408 2.27 -14.82 -10.80
C VAL A 408 0.92 -15.38 -10.30
N PRO A 409 0.71 -15.61 -9.00
CA PRO A 409 -0.44 -16.36 -8.48
C PRO A 409 -1.74 -15.55 -8.41
N GLY A 410 -2.86 -16.23 -8.19
CA GLY A 410 -4.13 -15.58 -7.82
C GLY A 410 -4.88 -14.84 -8.93
N THR A 411 -6.04 -14.31 -8.56
CA THR A 411 -6.90 -13.50 -9.43
C THR A 411 -6.33 -12.09 -9.59
N LYS A 412 -6.16 -11.62 -10.83
CA LYS A 412 -5.42 -10.39 -11.12
C LYS A 412 -6.25 -9.13 -10.98
N TYR A 413 -5.73 -8.17 -10.24
CA TYR A 413 -6.15 -6.79 -10.13
C TYR A 413 -4.92 -5.94 -10.45
N ILE A 414 -5.07 -4.89 -11.24
CA ILE A 414 -3.93 -4.06 -11.64
C ILE A 414 -4.25 -2.59 -11.43
N ALA A 415 -3.26 -1.83 -11.00
CA ALA A 415 -3.33 -0.38 -10.85
C ALA A 415 -2.19 0.28 -11.59
N GLY A 416 -2.49 1.39 -12.27
CA GLY A 416 -1.48 2.27 -12.86
C GLY A 416 -1.62 3.65 -12.25
N HIS A 417 -0.51 4.27 -11.87
CA HIS A 417 -0.48 5.69 -11.52
C HIS A 417 0.05 6.53 -12.67
N SER A 418 -0.52 7.72 -12.91
CA SER A 418 0.03 8.69 -13.88
C SER A 418 0.23 8.04 -15.26
N LEU A 419 1.43 8.15 -15.84
CA LEU A 419 1.82 7.54 -17.11
C LEU A 419 1.91 6.01 -17.06
N GLY A 420 2.04 5.39 -15.88
CA GLY A 420 1.93 3.93 -15.72
C GLY A 420 0.60 3.39 -16.25
N ASN A 421 -0.44 4.24 -16.35
CA ASN A 421 -1.69 3.89 -17.02
C ASN A 421 -1.54 3.62 -18.52
N MET A 422 -0.53 4.16 -19.20
CA MET A 422 -0.21 3.79 -20.58
C MET A 422 0.27 2.34 -20.66
N VAL A 423 1.18 1.93 -19.77
CA VAL A 423 1.67 0.55 -19.66
C VAL A 423 0.50 -0.40 -19.45
N VAL A 424 -0.35 -0.11 -18.47
CA VAL A 424 -1.48 -0.97 -18.12
C VAL A 424 -2.54 -0.99 -19.23
N SER A 425 -2.88 0.16 -19.81
CA SER A 425 -3.88 0.25 -20.88
C SER A 425 -3.44 -0.53 -22.12
N SER A 426 -2.17 -0.40 -22.53
CA SER A 426 -1.62 -1.18 -23.64
C SER A 426 -1.50 -2.66 -23.30
N ALA A 427 -1.11 -3.02 -22.07
CA ALA A 427 -1.06 -4.42 -21.64
C ALA A 427 -2.43 -5.11 -21.72
N LEU A 428 -3.50 -4.41 -21.32
CA LEU A 428 -4.88 -4.91 -21.40
C LEU A 428 -5.38 -4.98 -22.85
N LYS A 429 -5.19 -3.90 -23.61
CA LYS A 429 -5.76 -3.73 -24.94
C LYS A 429 -5.00 -4.50 -26.02
N ASP A 430 -3.69 -4.30 -26.09
CA ASP A 430 -2.86 -4.73 -27.21
C ASP A 430 -2.26 -6.10 -26.96
N GLN A 431 -1.95 -6.39 -25.69
CA GLN A 431 -1.26 -7.61 -25.28
C GLN A 431 -2.19 -8.66 -24.66
N GLY A 432 -3.46 -8.29 -24.40
CA GLY A 432 -4.50 -9.21 -23.95
C GLY A 432 -4.38 -9.64 -22.48
N LEU A 433 -3.76 -8.83 -21.62
CA LEU A 433 -3.77 -9.07 -20.17
C LEU A 433 -5.21 -9.12 -19.67
N SER A 434 -5.56 -10.19 -18.95
CA SER A 434 -6.89 -10.36 -18.36
C SER A 434 -6.85 -10.06 -16.86
N VAL A 435 -7.68 -9.11 -16.42
CA VAL A 435 -7.80 -8.71 -15.01
C VAL A 435 -9.26 -8.65 -14.58
N SER A 436 -9.51 -8.81 -13.27
CA SER A 436 -10.83 -8.62 -12.68
C SER A 436 -11.16 -7.14 -12.48
N ALA A 437 -10.17 -6.32 -12.13
CA ALA A 437 -10.30 -4.87 -12.11
C ALA A 437 -9.00 -4.17 -12.55
N TYR A 438 -9.17 -2.97 -13.10
CA TYR A 438 -8.09 -2.03 -13.43
C TYR A 438 -8.37 -0.69 -12.70
N PHE A 439 -7.50 -0.32 -11.76
CA PHE A 439 -7.55 0.95 -11.04
C PHE A 439 -6.69 2.01 -11.76
N MET A 440 -7.35 3.00 -12.34
CA MET A 440 -6.69 4.07 -13.09
C MET A 440 -6.45 5.26 -12.15
N LEU A 441 -5.29 5.33 -11.51
CA LEU A 441 -4.97 6.34 -10.50
C LEU A 441 -4.37 7.58 -11.18
N ASN A 442 -5.11 8.69 -11.23
CA ASN A 442 -4.73 9.95 -11.91
C ASN A 442 -4.09 9.70 -13.30
N ALA A 443 -4.82 9.04 -14.20
CA ALA A 443 -4.26 8.60 -15.47
C ALA A 443 -3.77 9.76 -16.38
N ALA A 444 -2.46 9.79 -16.67
CA ALA A 444 -1.82 10.75 -17.57
C ALA A 444 -2.01 10.33 -19.05
N VAL A 445 -3.25 10.09 -19.43
CA VAL A 445 -3.66 9.54 -20.73
C VAL A 445 -4.80 10.40 -21.27
N ALA A 446 -4.78 10.70 -22.56
CA ALA A 446 -5.84 11.46 -23.21
C ALA A 446 -7.20 10.75 -23.04
N MET A 447 -8.26 11.47 -22.66
CA MET A 447 -9.60 10.87 -22.51
C MET A 447 -10.07 10.18 -23.80
N GLU A 448 -9.70 10.71 -24.96
CA GLU A 448 -10.12 10.14 -26.24
C GLU A 448 -9.51 8.78 -26.55
N ALA A 449 -8.43 8.39 -25.87
CA ALA A 449 -7.88 7.04 -25.92
C ALA A 449 -8.87 6.00 -25.39
N TYR A 450 -9.67 6.36 -24.39
CA TYR A 450 -10.71 5.49 -23.84
C TYR A 450 -12.08 5.69 -24.50
N ASP A 451 -12.37 6.91 -24.98
CA ASP A 451 -13.60 7.24 -25.67
C ASP A 451 -13.35 8.12 -26.90
N ALA A 452 -13.33 7.50 -28.08
CA ALA A 452 -13.10 8.17 -29.36
C ALA A 452 -14.06 9.34 -29.66
N GLY A 453 -15.19 9.46 -28.94
CA GLY A 453 -16.14 10.56 -29.07
C GLY A 453 -15.78 11.81 -28.26
N VAL A 454 -14.84 11.72 -27.32
CA VAL A 454 -14.44 12.85 -26.47
C VAL A 454 -13.48 13.76 -27.24
N SER A 455 -13.72 15.08 -27.18
CA SER A 455 -12.80 16.07 -27.70
C SER A 455 -12.90 17.39 -26.95
N HIS A 456 -11.75 17.98 -26.68
CA HIS A 456 -11.53 19.29 -26.09
C HIS A 456 -10.63 20.14 -27.00
N ARG A 457 -10.66 19.88 -28.32
CA ARG A 457 -9.71 20.45 -29.29
C ARG A 457 -9.61 21.97 -29.28
N ASP A 458 -10.69 22.69 -28.95
CA ASP A 458 -10.63 24.15 -28.89
C ASP A 458 -9.82 24.68 -27.70
N ALA A 459 -9.67 23.85 -26.66
CA ALA A 459 -8.88 24.16 -25.47
C ALA A 459 -7.43 23.65 -25.56
N ILE A 460 -7.19 22.47 -26.13
CA ILE A 460 -5.85 21.85 -26.19
C ILE A 460 -5.07 22.12 -27.49
N ARG A 461 -5.71 22.68 -28.52
CA ARG A 461 -5.01 23.09 -29.75
C ARG A 461 -3.97 24.17 -29.45
N HIS A 462 -2.78 24.06 -30.07
CA HIS A 462 -1.79 25.13 -30.04
C HIS A 462 -2.36 26.47 -30.58
N PRO A 463 -2.21 27.62 -29.89
CA PRO A 463 -2.90 28.86 -30.27
C PRO A 463 -2.67 29.35 -31.71
N ASP A 464 -1.50 29.09 -32.30
CA ASP A 464 -1.19 29.47 -33.69
C ASP A 464 -2.11 28.80 -34.72
N TRP A 465 -2.73 27.67 -34.35
CA TRP A 465 -3.67 26.93 -35.17
C TRP A 465 -5.11 27.42 -35.04
N GLN A 466 -5.40 28.44 -34.22
CA GLN A 466 -6.77 28.92 -33.96
C GLN A 466 -7.58 29.31 -35.20
N ASN A 467 -6.91 29.75 -36.28
CA ASN A 467 -7.57 30.11 -37.54
C ASN A 467 -7.65 28.95 -38.54
N HIS A 468 -6.87 27.88 -38.34
CA HIS A 468 -6.81 26.70 -39.19
C HIS A 468 -7.84 25.67 -38.71
N THR A 469 -9.14 25.96 -38.84
CA THR A 469 -10.21 25.13 -38.24
C THR A 469 -10.57 23.88 -39.05
N ASN A 470 -10.05 23.73 -40.28
CA ASN A 470 -10.26 22.53 -41.06
C ASN A 470 -9.33 21.40 -40.59
N LEU A 471 -9.91 20.37 -39.99
CA LEU A 471 -9.20 19.31 -39.29
C LEU A 471 -8.28 18.48 -40.20
N HIS A 472 -8.56 18.39 -41.50
CA HIS A 472 -7.72 17.64 -42.44
C HIS A 472 -6.29 18.21 -42.55
N LEU A 473 -6.05 19.42 -42.04
CA LEU A 473 -4.73 20.06 -41.95
C LEU A 473 -3.94 19.65 -40.70
N TRP A 474 -4.57 18.99 -39.72
CA TRP A 474 -3.99 18.76 -38.40
C TRP A 474 -3.31 17.38 -38.31
N ALA A 475 -2.16 17.31 -37.64
CA ALA A 475 -1.45 16.05 -37.41
C ALA A 475 -2.35 15.00 -36.73
N SER A 476 -3.09 15.38 -35.68
CA SER A 476 -4.02 14.52 -34.94
C SER A 476 -5.13 13.87 -35.80
N GLU A 477 -5.38 14.40 -36.99
CA GLU A 477 -6.47 14.01 -37.87
C GLU A 477 -5.96 13.55 -39.25
N TRP A 478 -4.64 13.52 -39.44
CA TRP A 478 -3.99 13.10 -40.68
C TRP A 478 -4.35 11.66 -41.05
N HIS A 479 -4.55 10.81 -40.04
CA HIS A 479 -4.99 9.43 -40.20
C HIS A 479 -6.31 9.32 -41.00
N GLN A 480 -7.21 10.31 -40.92
CA GLN A 480 -8.49 10.31 -41.64
C GLN A 480 -8.34 10.48 -43.15
N LEU A 481 -7.18 10.95 -43.61
CA LEU A 481 -6.91 11.08 -45.03
C LEU A 481 -6.75 9.72 -45.69
N PHE A 482 -6.49 8.66 -44.92
CA PHE A 482 -6.19 7.32 -45.43
C PHE A 482 -7.37 6.37 -45.29
N PRO A 483 -7.52 5.38 -46.19
CA PRO A 483 -8.53 4.35 -46.04
C PRO A 483 -8.19 3.41 -44.87
N THR A 484 -9.19 2.70 -44.34
CA THR A 484 -9.05 1.80 -43.18
C THR A 484 -8.10 0.61 -43.36
N ASN A 485 -7.56 0.38 -44.56
CA ASN A 485 -6.62 -0.70 -44.86
C ASN A 485 -5.18 -0.19 -45.06
N ASP A 486 -4.94 1.08 -44.74
CA ASP A 486 -3.63 1.73 -44.76
C ASP A 486 -3.24 2.01 -43.31
N GLY A 487 -2.03 1.60 -42.92
CA GLY A 487 -1.52 1.70 -41.56
C GLY A 487 -1.49 3.11 -41.00
N ARG A 488 -1.33 4.12 -41.87
CA ARG A 488 -1.40 5.54 -41.45
C ARG A 488 -2.76 5.92 -40.90
N GLY A 489 -3.82 5.18 -41.26
CA GLY A 489 -5.17 5.35 -40.72
C GLY A 489 -5.30 5.00 -39.23
N GLU A 490 -4.30 4.34 -38.64
CA GLU A 490 -4.24 3.92 -37.23
C GLU A 490 -3.50 4.94 -36.34
N LEU A 491 -2.86 5.97 -36.92
CA LEU A 491 -2.09 6.98 -36.20
C LEU A 491 -3.00 8.02 -35.52
N SER A 492 -3.73 7.61 -34.48
CA SER A 492 -4.62 8.49 -33.71
C SER A 492 -4.75 8.03 -32.27
N TRP A 493 -4.82 8.98 -31.34
CA TRP A 493 -5.23 8.69 -29.97
C TRP A 493 -6.69 8.28 -29.84
N ARG A 494 -7.54 8.50 -30.85
CA ARG A 494 -8.98 8.23 -30.73
C ARG A 494 -9.30 6.74 -30.64
N GLY A 495 -9.73 6.33 -29.47
CA GLY A 495 -10.16 4.96 -29.18
C GLY A 495 -9.02 3.96 -29.15
N GLU A 496 -7.78 4.44 -28.99
CA GLU A 496 -6.56 3.62 -28.94
C GLU A 496 -6.73 2.44 -27.98
N PHE A 497 -7.11 2.74 -26.75
CA PHE A 497 -7.38 1.71 -25.74
C PHE A 497 -8.85 1.27 -25.71
N GLY A 498 -9.76 2.15 -26.11
CA GLY A 498 -11.20 1.94 -26.01
C GLY A 498 -11.70 1.86 -24.57
N SER A 499 -12.98 1.54 -24.41
CA SER A 499 -13.61 1.49 -23.09
C SER A 499 -13.03 0.36 -22.22
N MET A 500 -12.68 0.66 -20.98
CA MET A 500 -12.15 -0.28 -20.00
C MET A 500 -13.28 -0.90 -19.18
N SER A 501 -13.83 -2.04 -19.61
CA SER A 501 -14.96 -2.68 -18.91
C SER A 501 -14.66 -3.10 -17.47
N SER A 502 -13.40 -3.41 -17.17
CA SER A 502 -12.90 -3.71 -15.81
C SER A 502 -12.36 -2.48 -15.07
N GLY A 503 -12.44 -1.29 -15.68
CA GLY A 503 -11.79 -0.07 -15.19
C GLY A 503 -12.60 0.66 -14.12
N PHE A 504 -11.94 1.01 -13.03
CA PHE A 504 -12.31 2.09 -12.12
C PHE A 504 -11.42 3.30 -12.39
N ASN A 505 -12.00 4.43 -12.76
CA ASN A 505 -11.25 5.67 -12.96
C ASN A 505 -11.19 6.48 -11.66
N TYR A 506 -10.02 6.49 -11.02
CA TYR A 506 -9.73 7.31 -9.85
C TYR A 506 -9.04 8.59 -10.33
N TYR A 507 -9.85 9.60 -10.61
CA TYR A 507 -9.39 10.90 -11.07
C TYR A 507 -9.47 11.89 -9.91
N SER A 508 -8.73 13.00 -9.95
CA SER A 508 -8.88 14.10 -9.00
C SER A 508 -9.45 15.31 -9.72
N SER A 509 -10.55 15.89 -9.24
CA SER A 509 -11.13 17.10 -9.80
C SER A 509 -10.39 18.39 -9.41
N GLU A 510 -9.32 18.29 -8.63
CA GLU A 510 -8.44 19.36 -8.17
C GLU A 510 -6.96 19.11 -8.53
N GLU A 511 -6.68 18.05 -9.29
CA GLU A 511 -5.38 17.65 -9.82
C GLU A 511 -4.55 18.83 -10.39
N ASP A 512 -3.26 18.87 -10.07
CA ASP A 512 -2.31 19.84 -10.59
C ASP A 512 -1.62 19.40 -11.88
N VAL A 513 -0.77 18.38 -11.92
CA VAL A 513 0.10 18.05 -13.09
C VAL A 513 -0.65 17.86 -14.42
N LEU A 514 -1.88 17.37 -14.34
CA LEU A 514 -2.86 17.03 -15.38
C LEU A 514 -4.03 18.03 -15.44
N ALA A 515 -3.91 19.27 -14.94
CA ALA A 515 -5.05 20.19 -15.04
C ALA A 515 -5.43 20.47 -16.50
N ASN A 516 -6.73 20.69 -16.72
CA ASN A 516 -7.30 20.84 -18.06
C ASN A 516 -6.73 22.04 -18.84
N ALA A 517 -6.65 21.88 -20.16
CA ALA A 517 -6.26 22.96 -21.06
C ALA A 517 -7.30 24.09 -21.05
N ASN A 518 -6.85 25.33 -21.31
CA ASN A 518 -7.70 26.52 -21.24
C ASN A 518 -7.62 27.41 -22.49
N SER A 519 -7.21 26.86 -23.64
CA SER A 519 -6.95 27.53 -24.94
C SER A 519 -5.73 28.44 -25.00
N ASN A 520 -5.10 28.75 -23.87
CA ASN A 520 -3.82 29.45 -23.86
C ASN A 520 -2.67 28.45 -23.79
N MET A 521 -1.54 28.84 -24.38
CA MET A 521 -0.31 28.08 -24.26
C MET A 521 0.21 28.14 -22.83
N PRO A 522 0.44 27.01 -22.14
CA PRO A 522 1.07 27.02 -20.83
C PRO A 522 2.44 27.68 -20.89
N SER A 523 2.67 28.59 -19.94
CA SER A 523 3.97 29.19 -19.70
C SER A 523 4.78 28.34 -18.73
N PHE A 524 6.06 28.68 -18.56
CA PHE A 524 6.92 28.04 -17.57
C PHE A 524 6.33 28.09 -16.15
N PHE A 525 5.59 29.15 -15.81
CA PHE A 525 4.96 29.28 -14.49
C PHE A 525 3.74 28.39 -14.30
N ASP A 526 3.16 27.88 -15.39
CA ASP A 526 2.00 27.00 -15.37
C ASP A 526 2.42 25.52 -15.32
N LEU A 527 3.72 25.20 -15.49
CA LEU A 527 4.22 23.82 -15.49
C LEU A 527 3.76 22.99 -14.28
N PRO A 528 3.80 23.48 -13.03
CA PRO A 528 3.31 22.69 -11.90
C PRO A 528 1.83 22.28 -12.00
N GLU A 529 1.02 22.99 -12.79
CA GLU A 529 -0.42 22.72 -12.96
C GLU A 529 -0.81 22.26 -14.38
N GLN A 530 0.06 22.33 -15.38
CA GLN A 530 -0.32 21.99 -16.76
C GLN A 530 0.81 21.29 -17.48
N SER A 531 1.65 20.55 -16.75
CA SER A 531 2.79 19.82 -17.31
C SER A 531 2.37 18.90 -18.46
N TRP A 532 1.33 18.08 -18.28
CA TRP A 532 0.89 17.17 -19.34
C TRP A 532 0.31 17.91 -20.55
N VAL A 533 -0.55 18.90 -20.32
CA VAL A 533 -1.14 19.74 -21.39
C VAL A 533 -0.04 20.48 -22.15
N MET A 534 1.00 20.95 -21.46
CA MET A 534 2.12 21.63 -22.08
C MET A 534 2.87 20.73 -23.04
N GLN A 535 3.05 19.44 -22.73
CA GLN A 535 3.66 18.48 -23.66
C GLN A 535 2.76 18.32 -24.90
N GLU A 536 1.48 18.02 -24.74
CA GLU A 536 0.56 17.82 -25.87
C GLU A 536 0.39 19.08 -26.75
N MET A 537 0.39 20.27 -26.17
CA MET A 537 0.32 21.52 -26.92
C MET A 537 1.62 21.83 -27.68
N ARG A 538 2.75 21.20 -27.32
CA ARG A 538 4.09 21.52 -27.88
C ARG A 538 4.62 20.51 -28.86
N LYS A 539 3.98 19.36 -29.05
CA LYS A 539 4.34 18.38 -30.08
C LYS A 539 4.58 19.06 -31.44
N GLY A 540 5.68 18.72 -32.09
CA GLY A 540 6.11 19.30 -33.37
C GLY A 540 6.61 20.75 -33.32
N THR A 541 6.78 21.34 -32.13
CA THR A 541 7.35 22.69 -31.96
C THR A 541 8.69 22.63 -31.21
N THR A 542 9.66 23.43 -31.64
CA THR A 542 10.97 23.50 -30.96
C THR A 542 10.94 24.50 -29.82
N ILE A 543 11.42 24.12 -28.63
CA ILE A 543 11.82 25.06 -27.59
C ILE A 543 13.27 24.76 -27.18
N ASP A 544 14.08 25.81 -26.99
CA ASP A 544 15.49 25.73 -26.59
C ASP A 544 15.78 25.06 -25.22
N TRP A 545 14.77 24.57 -24.48
CA TRP A 545 14.93 24.04 -23.11
C TRP A 545 14.03 22.83 -22.76
N ILE A 546 13.19 22.34 -23.67
CA ILE A 546 12.50 21.05 -23.53
C ILE A 546 13.10 20.15 -24.59
N GLU A 547 13.85 19.14 -24.17
CA GLU A 547 14.33 18.09 -25.07
C GLU A 547 13.13 17.29 -25.57
N GLY A 548 13.10 17.00 -26.86
CA GLY A 548 12.02 16.26 -27.52
C GLY A 548 12.16 16.35 -29.03
N ASN A 549 11.62 15.36 -29.74
CA ASN A 549 11.63 15.38 -31.19
C ASN A 549 10.66 16.44 -31.74
N ALA A 550 11.07 17.13 -32.78
CA ALA A 550 10.31 18.24 -33.35
C ALA A 550 9.81 17.88 -34.75
N GLU A 551 8.95 16.86 -34.82
CA GLU A 551 8.28 16.42 -36.04
C GLU A 551 6.76 16.57 -35.94
N ALA A 552 6.13 16.72 -37.10
CA ALA A 552 4.69 16.86 -37.24
C ALA A 552 4.00 17.82 -36.24
N GLY A 553 3.05 17.31 -35.44
CA GLY A 553 2.35 18.02 -34.38
C GLY A 553 1.74 19.36 -34.81
N TRP A 554 2.12 20.40 -34.09
CA TRP A 554 1.68 21.78 -34.30
C TRP A 554 2.71 22.64 -35.04
N GLY A 555 3.81 22.07 -35.53
CA GLY A 555 4.72 22.79 -36.42
C GLY A 555 4.05 23.06 -37.77
N PHE A 556 4.32 24.20 -38.41
CA PHE A 556 3.90 24.43 -39.81
C PHE A 556 4.97 23.91 -40.76
N ASN A 557 4.54 23.41 -41.93
CA ASN A 557 5.44 23.10 -43.03
C ASN A 557 5.71 24.36 -43.87
N ASP A 558 7.00 24.67 -44.06
CA ASP A 558 7.49 25.84 -44.78
C ASP A 558 7.04 25.86 -46.26
N ASP A 559 6.72 24.70 -46.87
CA ASP A 559 6.16 24.62 -48.23
C ASP A 559 4.84 25.40 -48.39
N TYR A 560 4.13 25.65 -47.28
CA TYR A 560 2.83 26.30 -47.25
C TYR A 560 2.84 27.66 -46.54
N GLU A 561 4.01 28.23 -46.22
CA GLU A 561 4.16 29.47 -45.44
C GLU A 561 3.41 30.68 -46.05
N ASP A 562 3.29 30.71 -47.38
CA ASP A 562 2.68 31.80 -48.15
C ASP A 562 1.16 31.64 -48.33
N LEU A 563 0.56 30.51 -47.92
CA LEU A 563 -0.87 30.27 -48.11
C LEU A 563 -1.71 31.08 -47.12
N THR A 564 -2.78 31.70 -47.60
CA THR A 564 -3.84 32.19 -46.71
C THR A 564 -4.58 31.01 -46.09
N VAL A 565 -5.20 31.21 -44.92
CA VAL A 565 -6.06 30.19 -44.27
C VAL A 565 -7.11 29.60 -45.22
N ALA A 566 -7.68 30.42 -46.11
CA ALA A 566 -8.67 29.96 -47.08
C ALA A 566 -8.05 29.07 -48.17
N GLU A 567 -6.82 29.34 -48.59
CA GLU A 567 -6.08 28.52 -49.55
C GLU A 567 -5.60 27.21 -48.92
N ALA A 568 -5.09 27.27 -47.68
CA ALA A 568 -4.70 26.09 -46.90
C ALA A 568 -5.90 25.13 -46.73
N ASN A 569 -7.05 25.64 -46.30
CA ASN A 569 -8.28 24.85 -46.14
C ASN A 569 -8.82 24.25 -47.46
N ALA A 570 -8.36 24.74 -48.62
CA ALA A 570 -8.76 24.25 -49.93
C ALA A 570 -7.80 23.20 -50.52
N LEU A 571 -6.72 22.86 -49.79
CA LEU A 571 -5.78 21.83 -50.20
C LEU A 571 -6.50 20.47 -50.35
N PRO A 572 -6.30 19.74 -51.46
CA PRO A 572 -6.87 18.40 -51.61
C PRO A 572 -6.25 17.41 -50.63
N ASP A 573 -7.05 16.47 -50.13
CA ASP A 573 -6.56 15.39 -49.25
C ASP A 573 -5.40 14.61 -49.89
N SER A 574 -5.44 14.37 -51.21
CA SER A 574 -4.34 13.70 -51.93
C SER A 574 -3.02 14.47 -51.88
N THR A 575 -3.07 15.79 -51.75
CA THR A 575 -1.86 16.62 -51.55
C THR A 575 -1.35 16.44 -50.13
N LEU A 576 -2.25 16.53 -49.13
CA LEU A 576 -1.93 16.43 -47.71
C LEU A 576 -1.45 15.02 -47.30
N GLN A 577 -1.86 13.97 -48.02
CA GLN A 577 -1.35 12.61 -47.87
C GLN A 577 0.15 12.47 -48.20
N THR A 578 0.65 13.29 -49.13
CA THR A 578 2.03 13.20 -49.65
C THR A 578 2.90 14.41 -49.29
N ASN A 579 2.30 15.44 -48.70
CA ASN A 579 2.95 16.66 -48.25
C ASN A 579 2.04 17.35 -47.21
N SER A 580 2.22 17.05 -45.93
CA SER A 580 1.38 17.54 -44.83
C SER A 580 1.45 19.06 -44.68
N PHE A 581 0.35 19.68 -44.23
CA PHE A 581 0.33 21.11 -43.91
C PHE A 581 1.05 21.44 -42.58
N PHE A 582 0.92 20.54 -41.60
CA PHE A 582 1.79 20.52 -40.44
C PHE A 582 3.21 20.13 -40.86
N ARG A 583 4.22 20.34 -40.00
CA ARG A 583 5.62 19.99 -40.23
C ARG A 583 5.76 18.56 -40.76
N HIS A 584 6.78 18.27 -41.55
CA HIS A 584 7.00 16.89 -41.98
C HIS A 584 7.25 15.94 -40.81
N PHE A 585 6.95 14.67 -41.05
CA PHE A 585 7.44 13.59 -40.19
C PHE A 585 8.93 13.43 -40.50
N ASP A 586 9.72 13.02 -39.51
CA ASP A 586 11.15 12.80 -39.74
C ASP A 586 11.40 11.63 -40.70
N ASP A 587 10.55 10.61 -40.64
CA ASP A 587 10.52 9.52 -41.62
C ASP A 587 9.65 9.87 -42.83
N GLU A 588 10.28 10.47 -43.83
CA GLU A 588 9.65 10.84 -45.10
C GLU A 588 9.04 9.65 -45.88
N ASP A 589 9.41 8.39 -45.58
CA ASP A 589 8.80 7.23 -46.22
C ASP A 589 7.30 7.09 -45.86
N LEU A 590 6.84 7.73 -44.79
CA LEU A 590 5.42 7.87 -44.41
C LEU A 590 4.58 8.55 -45.50
N TYR A 591 5.15 9.48 -46.26
CA TYR A 591 4.45 10.13 -47.38
C TYR A 591 4.48 9.30 -48.68
N GLY A 592 5.31 8.26 -48.71
CA GLY A 592 5.54 7.41 -49.87
C GLY A 592 4.53 6.27 -50.05
N THR A 593 4.77 5.46 -51.08
CA THR A 593 3.98 4.24 -51.35
C THR A 593 4.15 3.16 -50.28
N ASN A 594 5.23 3.22 -49.50
CA ASN A 594 5.49 2.29 -48.39
C ASN A 594 4.96 2.81 -47.04
N GLY A 595 4.41 4.02 -46.98
CA GLY A 595 4.04 4.67 -45.71
C GLY A 595 3.07 3.86 -44.85
N SER A 596 2.18 3.06 -45.47
CA SER A 596 1.32 2.13 -44.73
C SER A 596 2.11 1.09 -43.93
N ALA A 597 3.19 0.55 -44.48
CA ALA A 597 4.00 -0.46 -43.79
C ALA A 597 4.88 0.19 -42.72
N VAL A 598 5.46 1.35 -43.04
CA VAL A 598 6.26 2.14 -42.09
C VAL A 598 5.42 2.52 -40.85
N ALA A 599 4.20 3.01 -41.04
CA ALA A 599 3.30 3.33 -39.93
C ALA A 599 2.88 2.11 -39.08
N GLN A 600 3.03 0.89 -39.59
CA GLN A 600 2.73 -0.37 -38.88
C GLN A 600 3.94 -0.99 -38.19
N GLU A 601 5.15 -0.47 -38.44
CA GLU A 601 6.33 -0.92 -37.69
C GLU A 601 6.16 -0.48 -36.22
N PRO A 602 6.20 -1.41 -35.24
CA PRO A 602 5.82 -1.09 -33.87
C PRO A 602 6.62 0.06 -33.24
N ALA A 603 7.92 0.15 -33.51
CA ALA A 603 8.75 1.25 -33.02
C ALA A 603 8.28 2.59 -33.58
N THR A 604 8.13 2.68 -34.90
CA THR A 604 7.64 3.88 -35.59
C THR A 604 6.23 4.28 -35.13
N TYR A 605 5.31 3.32 -35.01
CA TYR A 605 3.95 3.59 -34.54
C TYR A 605 3.93 4.24 -33.15
N ARG A 606 4.68 3.65 -32.20
CA ARG A 606 4.74 4.13 -30.81
C ARG A 606 5.39 5.50 -30.71
N GLN A 607 6.49 5.69 -31.43
CA GLN A 607 7.19 6.96 -31.53
C GLN A 607 6.24 8.05 -32.04
N LEU A 608 5.59 7.83 -33.20
CA LEU A 608 4.67 8.80 -33.79
C LEU A 608 3.49 9.17 -32.87
N LEU A 609 2.90 8.20 -32.15
CA LEU A 609 1.87 8.53 -31.14
C LEU A 609 2.43 9.38 -30.00
N ALA A 610 3.65 9.07 -29.55
CA ALA A 610 4.31 9.75 -28.44
C ALA A 610 4.69 11.21 -28.77
N ASP A 611 5.38 11.48 -29.87
CA ASP A 611 5.98 12.80 -30.16
C ASP A 611 5.31 13.58 -31.31
N ALA A 612 4.71 12.88 -32.29
CA ALA A 612 4.25 13.47 -33.55
C ALA A 612 2.74 13.76 -33.58
N ILE A 613 1.93 12.97 -32.89
CA ILE A 613 0.46 13.04 -32.89
C ILE A 613 -0.06 13.65 -31.57
N PRO A 614 -0.57 14.91 -31.58
CA PRO A 614 -1.14 15.55 -30.40
C PRO A 614 -2.49 14.95 -30.01
N ALA A 615 -2.75 14.87 -28.70
CA ALA A 615 -4.08 14.65 -28.17
C ALA A 615 -4.99 15.87 -28.43
N LEU A 616 -6.26 15.59 -28.71
CA LEU A 616 -7.34 16.55 -28.86
C LEU A 616 -8.32 16.53 -27.69
N SER A 617 -7.99 15.86 -26.59
CA SER A 617 -8.77 15.79 -25.36
C SER A 617 -7.90 16.06 -24.12
N ASN A 618 -8.52 16.56 -23.06
CA ASN A 618 -7.90 16.68 -21.74
C ASN A 618 -7.52 15.30 -21.15
N PRO A 619 -6.65 15.24 -20.13
CA PRO A 619 -6.22 13.98 -19.54
C PRO A 619 -7.31 13.33 -18.67
N ALA A 620 -7.32 12.01 -18.61
CA ALA A 620 -8.26 11.22 -17.82
C ALA A 620 -8.09 11.41 -16.31
N GLY A 621 -6.88 11.70 -15.82
CA GLY A 621 -6.59 11.87 -14.39
C GLY A 621 -7.26 13.08 -13.74
N ARG A 622 -7.73 14.05 -14.53
CA ARG A 622 -8.50 15.20 -14.05
C ARG A 622 -10.02 15.08 -14.29
N ASN A 623 -10.46 14.04 -15.01
CA ASN A 623 -11.82 14.01 -15.56
C ASN A 623 -12.47 12.63 -15.43
N SER A 624 -13.79 12.63 -15.21
CA SER A 624 -14.56 11.41 -15.34
C SER A 624 -14.55 10.89 -16.78
N LEU A 625 -14.32 9.59 -16.94
CA LEU A 625 -14.45 8.84 -18.20
C LEU A 625 -15.89 8.38 -18.47
N GLY A 626 -16.87 8.79 -17.66
CA GLY A 626 -18.26 8.37 -17.80
C GLY A 626 -18.39 6.84 -17.82
N SER A 627 -19.11 6.30 -18.80
CA SER A 627 -19.30 4.86 -18.98
C SER A 627 -18.06 4.12 -19.50
N SER A 628 -17.03 4.84 -19.95
CA SER A 628 -15.81 4.23 -20.50
C SER A 628 -14.90 3.65 -19.42
N ALA A 629 -15.07 4.08 -18.16
CA ALA A 629 -14.57 3.38 -16.98
C ALA A 629 -15.66 2.43 -16.46
N GLY A 630 -15.71 1.21 -17.00
CA GLY A 630 -16.85 0.31 -16.90
C GLY A 630 -17.35 -0.01 -15.49
N GLN A 631 -16.48 0.02 -14.49
CA GLN A 631 -16.84 -0.20 -13.08
C GLN A 631 -17.15 1.11 -12.32
N GLY A 632 -16.84 2.26 -12.92
CA GLY A 632 -17.25 3.58 -12.47
C GLY A 632 -16.09 4.54 -12.30
N ASN A 633 -16.43 5.73 -11.80
CA ASN A 633 -15.48 6.80 -11.54
C ASN A 633 -15.47 7.13 -10.05
N ARG A 634 -14.31 7.51 -9.52
CA ARG A 634 -14.05 7.91 -8.14
C ARG A 634 -13.28 9.22 -8.19
N ASP A 635 -13.78 10.22 -7.49
CA ASP A 635 -13.12 11.52 -7.38
C ASP A 635 -12.24 11.50 -6.12
N LEU A 636 -10.92 11.56 -6.30
CA LEU A 636 -9.94 11.43 -5.24
C LEU A 636 -10.04 12.56 -4.22
N ASP A 637 -10.43 13.76 -4.65
CA ASP A 637 -10.65 14.91 -3.77
C ASP A 637 -11.68 14.62 -2.68
N GLY A 638 -12.66 13.76 -2.99
CA GLY A 638 -13.71 13.35 -2.07
C GLY A 638 -13.21 12.46 -0.92
N TYR A 639 -12.01 11.90 -1.02
CA TYR A 639 -11.40 11.06 0.02
C TYR A 639 -10.37 11.81 0.86
N ARG A 640 -10.11 13.08 0.55
CA ARG A 640 -9.29 13.98 1.37
C ARG A 640 -9.88 14.13 2.77
N ARG A 641 -9.03 14.08 3.79
CA ARG A 641 -9.39 14.27 5.19
C ARG A 641 -8.68 15.48 5.77
N GLY A 642 -9.38 16.18 6.66
CA GLY A 642 -8.81 17.33 7.36
C GLY A 642 -8.39 18.48 6.43
N ALA A 643 -7.69 19.44 7.02
CA ALA A 643 -6.86 20.38 6.27
C ALA A 643 -5.49 19.73 6.08
N TYR A 644 -4.91 19.89 4.91
CA TYR A 644 -3.56 19.40 4.66
C TYR A 644 -2.50 20.19 5.44
N PRO A 645 -1.30 19.62 5.64
CA PRO A 645 -0.22 20.23 6.41
C PRO A 645 0.21 21.60 5.87
N ASP A 646 0.69 22.45 6.77
CA ASP A 646 1.23 23.77 6.42
C ASP A 646 2.39 23.63 5.42
N GLY A 647 2.29 24.33 4.28
CA GLY A 647 3.28 24.24 3.20
C GLY A 647 2.86 23.33 2.05
N TRP A 648 1.85 22.48 2.23
CA TRP A 648 1.17 21.78 1.15
C TRP A 648 -0.12 22.51 0.75
N PRO A 649 -0.45 22.63 -0.54
CA PRO A 649 -1.70 23.26 -0.95
C PRO A 649 -2.91 22.50 -0.41
N ASP A 650 -3.92 23.20 0.11
CA ASP A 650 -5.15 22.60 0.66
C ASP A 650 -6.12 22.09 -0.43
N ARG A 651 -5.60 21.26 -1.34
CA ARG A 651 -6.28 20.61 -2.48
C ARG A 651 -5.53 19.34 -2.86
N TRP A 652 -6.21 18.39 -3.49
CA TRP A 652 -5.55 17.15 -3.92
C TRP A 652 -4.48 17.42 -5.00
N LYS A 653 -3.29 16.82 -4.86
CA LYS A 653 -2.22 16.84 -5.88
C LYS A 653 -1.97 15.47 -6.50
N HIS A 654 -1.30 15.48 -7.66
CA HIS A 654 -1.04 14.28 -8.45
C HIS A 654 -0.38 13.13 -7.66
N SER A 655 0.54 13.49 -6.77
CA SER A 655 1.34 12.55 -5.95
C SER A 655 0.83 12.37 -4.52
N ASP A 656 -0.34 12.91 -4.17
CA ASP A 656 -0.86 12.81 -2.79
C ASP A 656 -1.05 11.37 -2.33
N LEU A 657 -1.29 10.43 -3.23
CA LEU A 657 -1.44 9.00 -2.89
C LEU A 657 -0.22 8.43 -2.16
N THR A 658 0.96 8.99 -2.37
CA THR A 658 2.21 8.53 -1.72
C THR A 658 2.86 9.61 -0.88
N ARG A 659 2.76 10.90 -1.26
CA ARG A 659 3.49 11.98 -0.56
C ARG A 659 2.85 12.51 0.69
N ILE A 660 1.52 12.44 0.79
CA ILE A 660 0.80 12.99 1.93
C ILE A 660 0.54 11.85 2.91
N ALA A 661 0.83 12.09 4.19
CA ALA A 661 0.69 11.09 5.24
C ALA A 661 -0.70 10.42 5.22
N TYR A 662 -0.70 9.11 5.49
CA TYR A 662 -1.88 8.26 5.36
C TYR A 662 -3.16 8.76 6.05
N PRO A 663 -3.14 9.38 7.25
CA PRO A 663 -4.36 9.90 7.88
C PRO A 663 -5.17 10.85 7.00
N TYR A 664 -4.49 11.59 6.12
CA TYR A 664 -5.11 12.56 5.22
C TYR A 664 -5.79 11.93 4.00
N ASN A 665 -5.43 10.69 3.61
CA ASN A 665 -5.93 10.08 2.38
C ASN A 665 -6.33 8.59 2.48
N HIS A 666 -6.33 7.99 3.68
CA HIS A 666 -6.71 6.58 3.93
C HIS A 666 -8.05 6.19 3.27
N GLY A 667 -9.01 7.13 3.20
CA GLY A 667 -10.32 6.88 2.60
C GLY A 667 -10.26 6.49 1.11
N ALA A 668 -9.19 6.86 0.39
CA ALA A 668 -8.97 6.43 -0.98
C ALA A 668 -8.56 4.96 -1.04
N PHE A 669 -7.71 4.51 -0.11
CA PHE A 669 -7.24 3.14 -0.02
C PHE A 669 -8.34 2.19 0.50
N ASP A 670 -9.10 2.60 1.51
CA ASP A 670 -10.33 1.91 1.95
C ASP A 670 -11.27 1.64 0.76
N LYS A 671 -11.42 2.66 -0.10
CA LYS A 671 -12.28 2.54 -1.28
C LYS A 671 -11.71 1.59 -2.33
N ILE A 672 -10.39 1.55 -2.52
CA ILE A 672 -9.71 0.62 -3.43
C ILE A 672 -9.86 -0.82 -2.93
N VAL A 673 -9.67 -1.05 -1.63
CA VAL A 673 -9.91 -2.35 -0.98
C VAL A 673 -11.35 -2.79 -1.22
N ASP A 674 -12.34 -1.94 -0.94
CA ASP A 674 -13.76 -2.24 -1.17
C ASP A 674 -14.10 -2.50 -2.65
N ASP A 675 -13.63 -1.65 -3.58
CA ASP A 675 -13.89 -1.83 -5.03
C ASP A 675 -13.24 -3.10 -5.59
N GLY A 676 -12.12 -3.55 -5.03
CA GLY A 676 -11.46 -4.82 -5.36
C GLY A 676 -11.94 -6.01 -4.53
N SER A 677 -12.72 -5.76 -3.47
CA SER A 677 -13.00 -6.66 -2.34
C SER A 677 -11.72 -7.35 -1.82
N LEU A 678 -10.68 -6.56 -1.56
CA LEU A 678 -9.32 -7.06 -1.30
C LEU A 678 -9.11 -7.58 0.12
N GLU A 679 -10.11 -7.50 1.00
CA GLU A 679 -10.12 -8.03 2.38
C GLU A 679 -10.05 -9.55 2.52
#